data_AF-A0A934XLS5-F1
#
_entry.id   AF-A0A934XLS5-F1
#
_cell.length_a   1.000
_cell.length_b   1.000
_cell.length_c   1.000
_cell.angle_alpha   90.00
_cell.angle_beta   90.00
_cell.angle_gamma   90.00
#
_symmetry.space_group_name_H-M   'P 1'
#
loop_
_entity.id
_entity.type
_entity.pdbx_description
1 polymer ?
#
loop_
_entity_poly.entity_id
_entity_poly.type
_entity_poly.pdbx_seq_one_letter_code
_entity_poly.pdbx_strand_id
1 'polypeptide(L)'
;MSQFPLPESAPATPSSQRTLWIVLGAAAIFLCCCCLALIAGGTIFFNFMGESNISDWSTPVVEFTRVAGTPTPRTPRVTSTPPARSTAVAGTPRPTVSSSDTGSETERLLREVNVPERDLRLLAMQLRPGIGDIPETVNSTPPVFEVGDVATFTVSNVDDNRHFEIEAELRYETPHLFMWVEKDQRVNQDGLERSAELFEAKTYPTNREFFGSEWTPGVDNDVHLHILHASDLGDSIAGYYSSADEFSRKAQPFSNEKEMFYINIDNNEPGTDFYDGTLAHEFQHMIHWHNDRNEETWVNEGSSELASALNDFDPGGADRAFTANPDTQLTTWGSEPGTNAPHYGSAYLFMAYFLEQFGEEMTRSLVASGLNGIAGFDDVLTANNTGANFDAVFADWIVANLLDDPSVHNGRFGYQSADPGEVSLEASFRRYPAVEDGGQVSQYAADYFALKGSGDVTIDFSGSTTVGLVDAEPHSGAFTWWGNRTDDSDATLTHDFDLSGVKNATLDFWAWYDLEEDFDYAYVETSTDAGATWTILAGRYSVTTNPNGNSFGAGYTGVSGGGRAPEWVQESIDLSAYAGQQVQVRFQYITDDAANEPGILLDDISIPELNYSSDVEDGDGGWISKGWLRTDNVLTQRWLIQVVEQDRQGVKVSVMEVGADGRGSLVVPAIGNNGKVAYLIVSAIAPVTTEPASYNFEVRQQ
;
A
#
# COMPACT_ATOMS: atom_id res chain seq x y z
N MET A 1 46.53 52.68 41.88
CA MET A 1 47.04 51.73 40.87
C MET A 1 45.81 51.17 40.17
N SER A 2 45.46 51.56 38.93
CA SER A 2 46.00 51.00 37.66
C SER A 2 45.83 49.47 37.63
N GLN A 3 45.09 48.77 36.77
CA GLN A 3 44.39 49.00 35.48
C GLN A 3 43.22 47.97 35.38
N PHE A 4 42.26 47.93 34.44
CA PHE A 4 41.82 48.72 33.26
C PHE A 4 40.28 48.50 33.11
N PRO A 5 39.52 49.27 32.31
CA PRO A 5 38.06 49.09 32.15
C PRO A 5 37.65 48.21 30.95
N LEU A 6 36.48 47.57 31.06
CA LEU A 6 35.73 46.97 29.95
C LEU A 6 35.08 48.08 29.07
N PRO A 7 34.96 47.90 27.74
CA PRO A 7 34.27 48.85 26.88
C PRO A 7 32.74 48.66 26.91
N GLU A 8 32.02 49.78 26.76
CA GLU A 8 30.57 49.84 26.64
C GLU A 8 30.04 49.27 25.31
N SER A 9 28.78 48.84 25.31
CA SER A 9 28.04 48.43 24.12
C SER A 9 27.59 49.63 23.28
N ALA A 10 27.70 49.50 21.95
CA ALA A 10 27.12 50.40 20.96
C ALA A 10 26.15 49.63 20.05
N PRO A 11 25.10 50.27 19.49
CA PRO A 11 23.91 49.57 19.01
C PRO A 11 24.08 48.94 17.61
N ALA A 12 23.38 47.82 17.40
CA ALA A 12 23.32 47.15 16.11
C ALA A 12 22.56 47.99 15.06
N THR A 13 23.08 48.03 13.83
CA THR A 13 22.45 48.70 12.68
C THR A 13 21.49 47.75 11.94
N PRO A 14 20.34 48.23 11.46
CA PRO A 14 19.34 47.37 10.82
C PRO A 14 19.67 47.14 9.34
N SER A 15 20.41 46.07 9.04
CA SER A 15 20.63 45.63 7.65
C SER A 15 20.55 44.11 7.41
N SER A 16 20.66 43.27 8.45
CA SER A 16 20.59 41.80 8.30
C SER A 16 19.19 41.28 7.94
N GLN A 17 18.12 41.85 8.52
CA GLN A 17 16.75 41.35 8.26
C GLN A 17 16.31 41.50 6.80
N ARG A 18 16.68 42.58 6.10
CA ARG A 18 16.31 42.71 4.68
C ARG A 18 17.01 41.70 3.79
N THR A 19 18.26 41.36 4.07
CA THR A 19 18.96 40.29 3.33
C THR A 19 18.38 38.93 3.66
N LEU A 20 18.01 38.65 4.92
CA LEU A 20 17.36 37.40 5.32
C LEU A 20 16.00 37.23 4.64
N TRP A 21 15.16 38.26 4.60
CA TRP A 21 13.87 38.22 3.87
C TRP A 21 14.02 38.15 2.35
N ILE A 22 15.12 38.66 1.76
CA ILE A 22 15.39 38.48 0.32
C ILE A 22 15.91 37.06 0.02
N VAL A 23 16.69 36.46 0.92
CA VAL A 23 17.15 35.07 0.76
C VAL A 23 16.01 34.07 1.00
N LEU A 24 15.18 34.28 2.04
CA LEU A 24 13.98 33.47 2.27
C LEU A 24 12.93 33.68 1.18
N GLY A 25 12.74 34.92 0.69
CA GLY A 25 11.86 35.20 -0.45
C GLY A 25 12.36 34.60 -1.77
N ALA A 26 13.67 34.54 -1.99
CA ALA A 26 14.24 33.86 -3.15
C ALA A 26 14.18 32.33 -3.04
N ALA A 27 14.34 31.76 -1.84
CA ALA A 27 14.15 30.33 -1.59
C ALA A 27 12.69 29.90 -1.78
N ALA A 28 11.73 30.68 -1.25
CA ALA A 28 10.30 30.43 -1.45
C ALA A 28 9.89 30.53 -2.92
N ILE A 29 10.47 31.46 -3.70
CA ILE A 29 10.21 31.56 -5.15
C ILE A 29 10.92 30.44 -5.94
N PHE A 30 11.98 29.82 -5.41
CA PHE A 30 12.63 28.68 -6.07
C PHE A 30 11.95 27.33 -5.75
N LEU A 31 11.31 27.18 -4.58
CA LEU A 31 10.39 26.04 -4.32
C LEU A 31 9.08 26.17 -5.10
N CYS A 32 8.58 27.39 -5.33
CA CYS A 32 7.33 27.66 -6.04
C CYS A 32 7.48 27.68 -7.59
N CYS A 33 8.50 27.03 -8.14
CA CYS A 33 8.78 27.01 -9.59
C CYS A 33 8.91 25.61 -10.21
N CYS A 34 8.70 24.52 -9.45
CA CYS A 34 8.70 23.16 -10.02
C CYS A 34 7.32 22.67 -10.47
N CYS A 35 6.22 23.20 -9.92
CA CYS A 35 4.85 22.74 -10.20
C CYS A 35 4.22 23.26 -11.51
N LEU A 36 5.02 23.79 -12.45
CA LEU A 36 4.55 24.26 -13.77
C LEU A 36 5.30 23.64 -14.97
N ALA A 37 6.13 22.62 -14.73
CA ALA A 37 6.94 21.99 -15.78
C ALA A 37 6.28 20.77 -16.46
N LEU A 38 5.25 20.15 -15.88
CA LEU A 38 4.65 18.91 -16.40
C LEU A 38 3.31 19.11 -17.14
N ILE A 39 2.50 20.11 -16.76
CA ILE A 39 1.21 20.41 -17.42
C ILE A 39 1.40 20.98 -18.85
N ALA A 40 2.57 21.56 -19.15
CA ALA A 40 2.92 22.04 -20.50
C ALA A 40 3.53 20.95 -21.41
N GLY A 41 3.89 19.77 -20.87
CA GLY A 41 4.46 18.66 -21.65
C GLY A 41 3.38 17.88 -22.41
N GLY A 42 2.36 17.40 -21.69
CA GLY A 42 1.27 16.58 -22.27
C GLY A 42 0.44 17.33 -23.33
N THR A 43 0.12 18.59 -23.08
CA THR A 43 -0.69 19.41 -24.01
C THR A 43 0.04 19.78 -25.30
N ILE A 44 1.38 19.82 -25.32
CA ILE A 44 2.17 20.01 -26.55
C ILE A 44 2.29 18.69 -27.33
N PHE A 45 2.41 17.54 -26.66
CA PHE A 45 2.49 16.24 -27.32
C PHE A 45 1.20 15.88 -28.07
N PHE A 46 0.04 16.09 -27.44
CA PHE A 46 -1.27 15.82 -28.07
C PHE A 46 -1.56 16.72 -29.28
N ASN A 47 -1.08 17.97 -29.28
CA ASN A 47 -1.24 18.89 -30.43
C ASN A 47 -0.23 18.64 -31.56
N PHE A 48 0.84 17.85 -31.37
CA PHE A 48 1.85 17.59 -32.41
C PHE A 48 1.68 16.29 -33.20
N MET A 49 0.75 15.41 -32.84
CA MET A 49 0.27 14.32 -33.70
C MET A 49 -1.07 14.60 -34.40
N GLY A 50 -1.50 15.88 -34.36
CA GLY A 50 -2.82 16.32 -34.82
C GLY A 50 -2.88 17.04 -36.18
N GLU A 51 -1.87 17.01 -37.06
CA GLU A 51 -2.06 17.46 -38.46
C GLU A 51 -0.93 17.00 -39.42
N SER A 52 -1.22 16.05 -40.33
CA SER A 52 -0.53 16.01 -41.64
C SER A 52 -1.36 15.36 -42.76
N ASN A 53 -1.94 16.23 -43.59
CA ASN A 53 -2.34 16.03 -44.99
C ASN A 53 -3.23 14.83 -45.36
N ILE A 54 -4.54 15.11 -45.40
CA ILE A 54 -5.46 14.47 -46.34
C ILE A 54 -5.08 14.89 -47.77
N SER A 55 -4.56 13.98 -48.60
CA SER A 55 -4.59 14.12 -50.07
C SER A 55 -4.42 12.78 -50.81
N ASP A 56 -5.34 12.50 -51.74
CA ASP A 56 -5.27 11.50 -52.81
C ASP A 56 -4.94 10.04 -52.45
N TRP A 57 -5.98 9.25 -52.15
CA TRP A 57 -6.13 7.91 -52.74
C TRP A 57 -7.50 7.76 -53.40
N SER A 58 -7.48 7.52 -54.71
CA SER A 58 -8.67 7.37 -55.54
C SER A 58 -9.35 6.01 -55.33
N THR A 59 -10.67 6.01 -55.22
CA THR A 59 -11.48 4.79 -55.06
C THR A 59 -11.46 3.91 -56.31
N PRO A 60 -11.12 2.61 -56.20
CA PRO A 60 -11.54 1.62 -57.18
C PRO A 60 -13.01 1.28 -56.92
N VAL A 61 -13.89 1.63 -57.87
CA VAL A 61 -15.26 1.10 -57.90
C VAL A 61 -15.18 -0.40 -58.24
N VAL A 62 -15.84 -1.24 -57.45
CA VAL A 62 -16.05 -2.66 -57.79
C VAL A 62 -17.56 -2.95 -57.83
N GLU A 63 -18.04 -3.41 -58.98
CA GLU A 63 -19.45 -3.72 -59.22
C GLU A 63 -19.90 -5.00 -58.49
N PHE A 64 -21.03 -4.95 -57.80
CA PHE A 64 -21.70 -6.14 -57.28
C PHE A 64 -22.57 -6.80 -58.34
N THR A 65 -22.21 -8.02 -58.78
CA THR A 65 -23.10 -8.87 -59.58
C THR A 65 -23.65 -10.01 -58.73
N ARG A 66 -24.99 -10.08 -58.59
CA ARG A 66 -25.69 -11.19 -57.90
C ARG A 66 -25.75 -12.45 -58.76
N VAL A 67 -25.57 -13.62 -58.13
CA VAL A 67 -26.33 -14.84 -58.47
C VAL A 67 -26.84 -15.47 -57.16
N ALA A 68 -28.05 -16.03 -57.18
CA ALA A 68 -28.84 -16.37 -55.99
C ALA A 68 -28.65 -17.83 -55.50
N GLY A 69 -28.95 -18.08 -54.22
CA GLY A 69 -28.95 -19.42 -53.62
C GLY A 69 -29.34 -19.49 -52.13
N THR A 70 -30.61 -19.26 -51.80
CA THR A 70 -31.29 -19.62 -50.52
C THR A 70 -32.47 -20.57 -50.83
N PRO A 71 -33.20 -21.21 -49.87
CA PRO A 71 -33.22 -21.10 -48.38
C PRO A 71 -32.64 -22.38 -47.71
N THR A 72 -32.81 -22.75 -46.42
CA THR A 72 -33.73 -22.39 -45.29
C THR A 72 -33.04 -22.69 -43.93
N PRO A 73 -33.53 -22.21 -42.76
CA PRO A 73 -32.69 -22.08 -41.55
C PRO A 73 -32.84 -23.19 -40.51
N ARG A 74 -31.90 -23.24 -39.55
CA ARG A 74 -32.07 -23.85 -38.23
C ARG A 74 -31.49 -22.95 -37.14
N THR A 75 -32.33 -22.56 -36.18
CA THR A 75 -31.93 -22.04 -34.88
C THR A 75 -31.38 -23.15 -33.99
N PRO A 76 -30.38 -22.83 -33.17
CA PRO A 76 -30.31 -23.24 -31.77
C PRO A 76 -30.20 -21.98 -30.89
N ARG A 77 -31.19 -21.65 -30.06
CA ARG A 77 -31.34 -22.18 -28.69
C ARG A 77 -30.05 -22.05 -27.87
N VAL A 78 -29.87 -20.88 -27.27
CA VAL A 78 -29.00 -20.69 -26.11
C VAL A 78 -29.36 -21.75 -25.08
N THR A 79 -28.37 -22.54 -24.67
CA THR A 79 -28.51 -23.55 -23.63
C THR A 79 -27.32 -23.38 -22.71
N SER A 80 -27.58 -22.85 -21.51
CA SER A 80 -26.60 -22.64 -20.46
C SER A 80 -26.10 -23.98 -19.91
N THR A 81 -24.85 -24.33 -20.22
CA THR A 81 -24.11 -25.39 -19.55
C THR A 81 -22.63 -24.94 -19.47
N PRO A 82 -21.95 -25.02 -18.32
CA PRO A 82 -20.58 -24.54 -18.18
C PRO A 82 -19.59 -25.30 -19.09
N PRO A 83 -18.47 -24.68 -19.50
CA PRO A 83 -17.34 -25.41 -20.06
C PRO A 83 -16.84 -26.46 -19.06
N ALA A 84 -16.48 -27.64 -19.57
CA ALA A 84 -15.99 -28.71 -18.71
C ALA A 84 -14.58 -28.39 -18.20
N ARG A 85 -14.41 -28.49 -16.88
CA ARG A 85 -13.16 -28.64 -16.10
C ARG A 85 -11.92 -28.84 -16.98
N SER A 86 -11.10 -27.79 -17.10
CA SER A 86 -9.81 -27.87 -17.78
C SER A 86 -8.94 -28.94 -17.10
N THR A 87 -8.50 -29.94 -17.87
CA THR A 87 -7.51 -30.89 -17.39
C THR A 87 -6.15 -30.21 -17.36
N ALA A 88 -5.58 -30.04 -16.17
CA ALA A 88 -4.24 -29.49 -15.98
C ALA A 88 -3.24 -30.06 -17.01
N VAL A 89 -2.83 -29.20 -17.94
CA VAL A 89 -1.75 -29.51 -18.89
C VAL A 89 -0.44 -29.34 -18.14
N ALA A 90 0.41 -30.36 -18.18
CA ALA A 90 1.72 -30.31 -17.53
C ALA A 90 2.57 -29.21 -18.18
N GLY A 91 2.65 -28.05 -17.50
CA GLY A 91 3.47 -26.93 -17.89
C GLY A 91 4.97 -27.19 -17.68
N THR A 92 5.78 -26.33 -18.28
CA THR A 92 7.19 -26.13 -17.94
C THR A 92 7.33 -25.97 -16.41
N PRO A 93 8.31 -26.61 -15.74
CA PRO A 93 8.46 -26.46 -14.29
C PRO A 93 8.53 -24.98 -13.91
N ARG A 94 7.68 -24.58 -12.97
CA ARG A 94 7.75 -23.25 -12.33
C ARG A 94 9.09 -23.14 -11.58
N PRO A 95 9.72 -21.97 -11.54
CA PRO A 95 10.95 -21.80 -10.77
C PRO A 95 10.70 -22.03 -9.28
N THR A 96 11.70 -22.59 -8.61
CA THR A 96 11.75 -22.71 -7.14
C THR A 96 12.96 -21.94 -6.66
N VAL A 97 12.74 -20.98 -5.76
CA VAL A 97 13.79 -20.12 -5.21
C VAL A 97 14.54 -20.88 -4.11
N SER A 98 15.88 -20.80 -4.10
CA SER A 98 16.72 -21.47 -3.11
C SER A 98 16.85 -20.63 -1.84
N SER A 99 16.81 -21.26 -0.66
CA SER A 99 16.92 -20.58 0.65
C SER A 99 18.18 -20.98 1.42
N SER A 100 18.68 -20.07 2.25
CA SER A 100 19.71 -20.33 3.26
C SER A 100 19.07 -20.66 4.63
N ASP A 101 19.86 -21.19 5.57
CA ASP A 101 19.41 -21.35 6.96
C ASP A 101 19.53 -20.03 7.80
N THR A 102 20.12 -18.97 7.25
CA THR A 102 20.39 -17.69 7.95
C THR A 102 19.17 -16.76 7.90
N GLY A 103 18.74 -16.20 9.05
CA GLY A 103 17.49 -15.45 9.16
C GLY A 103 16.22 -16.32 9.21
N SER A 104 16.38 -17.65 9.24
CA SER A 104 15.25 -18.59 9.23
C SER A 104 14.37 -18.51 10.49
N GLU A 105 14.88 -18.01 11.61
CA GLU A 105 14.10 -17.86 12.85
C GLU A 105 13.16 -16.66 12.77
N THR A 106 13.65 -15.48 12.37
CA THR A 106 12.80 -14.30 12.14
C THR A 106 11.74 -14.58 11.07
N GLU A 107 12.09 -15.23 9.96
CA GLU A 107 11.10 -15.67 8.97
C GLU A 107 10.10 -16.72 9.47
N ARG A 108 10.49 -17.58 10.42
CA ARG A 108 9.58 -18.54 11.04
C ARG A 108 8.58 -17.81 11.95
N LEU A 109 9.07 -16.86 12.74
CA LEU A 109 8.26 -16.04 13.62
C LEU A 109 7.28 -15.15 12.84
N LEU A 110 7.69 -14.57 11.70
CA LEU A 110 6.79 -13.82 10.80
C LEU A 110 5.59 -14.65 10.31
N ARG A 111 5.74 -15.96 10.13
CA ARG A 111 4.66 -16.86 9.68
C ARG A 111 3.78 -17.37 10.82
N GLU A 112 4.20 -17.15 12.08
CA GLU A 112 3.50 -17.60 13.28
C GLU A 112 2.88 -16.45 14.08
N VAL A 113 3.36 -15.21 13.88
CA VAL A 113 2.84 -14.02 14.55
C VAL A 113 1.47 -13.66 14.01
N ASN A 114 0.52 -13.45 14.92
CA ASN A 114 -0.79 -12.91 14.62
C ASN A 114 -0.84 -11.51 15.22
N VAL A 115 -0.73 -10.47 14.38
CA VAL A 115 -0.96 -9.10 14.82
C VAL A 115 -2.48 -8.92 15.00
N PRO A 116 -2.98 -8.43 16.15
CA PRO A 116 -4.40 -8.14 16.31
C PRO A 116 -4.82 -6.99 15.40
N GLU A 117 -6.00 -7.09 14.79
CA GLU A 117 -6.67 -5.94 14.17
C GLU A 117 -6.95 -4.85 15.21
N ARG A 118 -6.93 -3.59 14.76
CA ARG A 118 -7.37 -2.43 15.54
C ARG A 118 -8.87 -2.50 15.81
N ASP A 119 -9.37 -1.79 16.81
CA ASP A 119 -10.80 -1.48 16.95
C ASP A 119 -10.91 -0.13 17.66
N LEU A 120 -11.17 0.94 16.89
CA LEU A 120 -11.22 2.30 17.42
C LEU A 120 -12.27 2.47 18.53
N ARG A 121 -13.35 1.67 18.50
CA ARG A 121 -14.40 1.67 19.51
C ARG A 121 -13.91 1.05 20.83
N LEU A 122 -13.28 -0.11 20.77
CA LEU A 122 -12.70 -0.77 21.95
C LEU A 122 -11.48 0.00 22.49
N LEU A 123 -10.63 0.53 21.62
CA LEU A 123 -9.49 1.38 22.00
C LEU A 123 -9.96 2.65 22.71
N ALA A 124 -10.96 3.35 22.15
CA ALA A 124 -11.53 4.51 22.83
C ALA A 124 -12.08 4.15 24.22
N MET A 125 -12.76 3.01 24.37
CA MET A 125 -13.26 2.52 25.67
C MET A 125 -12.15 2.16 26.66
N GLN A 126 -11.01 1.65 26.21
CA GLN A 126 -9.86 1.28 27.05
C GLN A 126 -8.97 2.48 27.43
N LEU A 127 -8.77 3.41 26.49
CA LEU A 127 -7.75 4.46 26.55
C LEU A 127 -8.29 5.85 26.91
N ARG A 128 -9.57 6.16 26.64
CA ARG A 128 -10.16 7.49 26.94
C ARG A 128 -10.86 7.50 28.30
N PRO A 129 -10.32 8.19 29.33
CA PRO A 129 -10.86 8.10 30.69
C PRO A 129 -12.30 8.57 30.80
N GLY A 130 -13.18 7.68 31.26
CA GLY A 130 -14.58 8.01 31.58
C GLY A 130 -15.54 8.11 30.38
N ILE A 131 -15.13 7.65 29.19
CA ILE A 131 -16.00 7.70 27.99
C ILE A 131 -17.23 6.77 28.07
N GLY A 132 -17.10 5.68 28.84
CA GLY A 132 -18.16 4.68 29.02
C GLY A 132 -18.44 3.87 27.76
N ASP A 133 -19.58 3.18 27.72
CA ASP A 133 -19.93 2.35 26.57
C ASP A 133 -20.15 3.19 25.30
N ILE A 134 -19.54 2.73 24.21
CA ILE A 134 -19.76 3.23 22.85
C ILE A 134 -20.57 2.16 22.11
N PRO A 135 -21.73 2.50 21.51
CA PRO A 135 -22.48 1.54 20.69
C PRO A 135 -21.75 1.29 19.37
N GLU A 136 -21.96 0.11 18.77
CA GLU A 136 -21.57 -0.17 17.38
C GLU A 136 -22.46 0.64 16.44
N THR A 137 -23.78 0.40 16.46
CA THR A 137 -24.77 1.24 15.75
C THR A 137 -25.26 2.40 16.62
N VAL A 138 -25.06 3.65 16.20
CA VAL A 138 -25.36 4.87 16.96
C VAL A 138 -26.86 5.19 17.03
N ASN A 139 -27.64 4.78 16.04
CA ASN A 139 -29.08 5.08 15.94
C ASN A 139 -29.96 3.86 16.24
N SER A 140 -30.94 4.00 17.13
CA SER A 140 -31.90 2.92 17.42
C SER A 140 -32.92 2.63 16.31
N THR A 141 -33.00 3.50 15.31
CA THR A 141 -33.88 3.45 14.14
C THR A 141 -33.21 4.20 12.99
N PRO A 142 -33.39 3.81 11.73
CA PRO A 142 -32.86 4.55 10.58
C PRO A 142 -33.22 6.04 10.65
N PRO A 143 -32.33 6.94 10.21
CA PRO A 143 -32.67 8.30 9.82
C PRO A 143 -33.80 8.33 8.78
N VAL A 144 -34.32 9.54 8.53
CA VAL A 144 -35.25 9.79 7.43
C VAL A 144 -34.79 11.07 6.76
N PHE A 145 -34.43 10.96 5.49
CA PHE A 145 -34.10 12.07 4.60
C PHE A 145 -35.12 12.13 3.46
N GLU A 146 -35.40 13.33 2.95
CA GLU A 146 -36.13 13.57 1.70
C GLU A 146 -35.26 14.44 0.77
N VAL A 147 -35.33 14.23 -0.55
CA VAL A 147 -34.62 15.08 -1.53
C VAL A 147 -34.91 16.57 -1.31
N GLY A 148 -33.85 17.35 -1.14
CA GLY A 148 -33.87 18.77 -0.73
C GLY A 148 -33.56 19.03 0.75
N ASP A 149 -33.42 17.98 1.57
CA ASP A 149 -32.87 18.11 2.93
C ASP A 149 -31.39 18.56 2.89
N VAL A 150 -30.96 19.22 3.97
CA VAL A 150 -29.59 19.71 4.14
C VAL A 150 -29.01 19.16 5.43
N ALA A 151 -27.81 18.59 5.34
CA ALA A 151 -27.04 18.07 6.46
C ALA A 151 -25.65 18.70 6.52
N THR A 152 -25.03 18.68 7.71
CA THR A 152 -23.63 19.07 7.91
C THR A 152 -22.76 17.83 7.87
N PHE A 153 -21.66 17.90 7.15
CA PHE A 153 -20.67 16.84 7.04
C PHE A 153 -19.30 17.38 7.45
N THR A 154 -18.51 16.56 8.16
CA THR A 154 -17.06 16.75 8.25
C THR A 154 -16.45 16.22 6.95
N VAL A 155 -15.51 16.96 6.37
CA VAL A 155 -14.72 16.57 5.21
C VAL A 155 -13.24 16.79 5.50
N SER A 156 -12.38 16.05 4.81
CA SER A 156 -10.92 16.12 4.90
C SER A 156 -10.37 16.64 3.57
N ASN A 157 -9.38 17.52 3.62
CA ASN A 157 -8.49 17.76 2.48
C ASN A 157 -7.26 16.86 2.65
N VAL A 158 -7.02 15.96 1.69
CA VAL A 158 -5.98 14.93 1.79
C VAL A 158 -4.56 15.43 1.44
N ASP A 159 -4.43 16.62 0.85
CA ASP A 159 -3.12 17.21 0.56
C ASP A 159 -2.52 17.95 1.79
N ASP A 160 -3.36 18.41 2.73
CA ASP A 160 -2.94 19.17 3.91
C ASP A 160 -3.49 18.67 5.26
N ASN A 161 -4.16 17.51 5.28
CA ASN A 161 -4.77 16.85 6.44
C ASN A 161 -5.70 17.78 7.26
N ARG A 162 -6.36 18.73 6.59
CA ARG A 162 -7.32 19.64 7.22
C ARG A 162 -8.72 19.04 7.23
N HIS A 163 -9.26 18.82 8.43
CA HIS A 163 -10.69 18.57 8.62
C HIS A 163 -11.49 19.87 8.74
N PHE A 164 -12.64 19.95 8.08
CA PHE A 164 -13.56 21.09 8.14
C PHE A 164 -15.02 20.67 7.94
N GLU A 165 -15.96 21.50 8.40
CA GLU A 165 -17.40 21.27 8.22
C GLU A 165 -17.92 21.96 6.95
N ILE A 166 -18.74 21.24 6.17
CA ILE A 166 -19.54 21.78 5.06
C ILE A 166 -21.03 21.49 5.27
N GLU A 167 -21.91 22.24 4.60
CA GLU A 167 -23.31 21.87 4.45
C GLU A 167 -23.54 21.29 3.04
N ALA A 168 -24.24 20.17 2.92
CA ALA A 168 -24.61 19.56 1.65
C ALA A 168 -26.13 19.30 1.57
N GLU A 169 -26.69 19.41 0.37
CA GLU A 169 -28.08 19.14 0.04
C GLU A 169 -28.22 17.72 -0.53
N LEU A 170 -29.26 16.98 -0.15
CA LEU A 170 -29.61 15.70 -0.78
C LEU A 170 -30.27 15.96 -2.14
N ARG A 171 -29.61 15.55 -3.23
CA ARG A 171 -29.99 15.94 -4.60
C ARG A 171 -30.59 14.81 -5.43
N TYR A 172 -30.37 13.57 -5.05
CA TYR A 172 -31.00 12.39 -5.64
C TYR A 172 -30.95 11.20 -4.67
N GLU A 173 -31.87 10.26 -4.81
CA GLU A 173 -31.95 9.03 -4.00
C GLU A 173 -32.28 7.83 -4.89
N THR A 174 -31.72 6.66 -4.56
CA THR A 174 -32.07 5.36 -5.13
C THR A 174 -32.42 4.40 -3.97
N PRO A 175 -32.88 3.16 -4.21
CA PRO A 175 -33.13 2.19 -3.14
C PRO A 175 -31.96 1.89 -2.19
N HIS A 176 -30.71 2.17 -2.59
CA HIS A 176 -29.50 1.98 -1.77
C HIS A 176 -28.56 3.21 -1.73
N LEU A 177 -28.91 4.36 -2.31
CA LEU A 177 -28.02 5.53 -2.35
C LEU A 177 -28.71 6.84 -1.93
N PHE A 178 -27.93 7.70 -1.28
CA PHE A 178 -28.20 9.13 -1.15
C PHE A 178 -27.06 9.96 -1.77
N MET A 179 -27.39 10.76 -2.79
CA MET A 179 -26.44 11.63 -3.50
C MET A 179 -26.45 13.04 -2.90
N TRP A 180 -25.47 13.33 -2.04
CA TRP A 180 -25.32 14.63 -1.38
C TRP A 180 -24.38 15.53 -2.18
N VAL A 181 -24.70 16.82 -2.27
CA VAL A 181 -23.86 17.82 -2.96
C VAL A 181 -23.67 19.04 -2.06
N GLU A 182 -22.42 19.44 -1.86
CA GLU A 182 -22.04 20.66 -1.14
C GLU A 182 -22.86 21.87 -1.63
N LYS A 183 -23.38 22.64 -0.68
CA LYS A 183 -24.24 23.78 -0.99
C LYS A 183 -23.52 24.86 -1.80
N ASP A 184 -24.30 25.57 -2.60
CA ASP A 184 -23.86 26.60 -3.55
C ASP A 184 -22.91 26.10 -4.68
N GLN A 185 -22.41 24.87 -4.62
CA GLN A 185 -21.67 24.23 -5.71
C GLN A 185 -22.57 23.81 -6.88
N ARG A 186 -21.95 23.58 -8.04
CA ARG A 186 -22.65 23.27 -9.30
C ARG A 186 -22.15 21.96 -9.90
N VAL A 187 -22.98 20.94 -9.79
CA VAL A 187 -22.81 19.66 -10.50
C VAL A 187 -23.74 19.56 -11.71
N ASN A 188 -23.39 18.68 -12.64
CA ASN A 188 -24.22 18.25 -13.74
C ASN A 188 -25.36 17.36 -13.21
N GLN A 189 -26.51 17.94 -12.83
CA GLN A 189 -27.63 17.20 -12.22
C GLN A 189 -28.07 16.00 -13.06
N ASP A 190 -28.29 16.18 -14.37
CA ASP A 190 -28.65 15.07 -15.26
C ASP A 190 -27.56 13.97 -15.28
N GLY A 191 -26.30 14.33 -15.04
CA GLY A 191 -25.17 13.40 -14.87
C GLY A 191 -25.25 12.62 -13.56
N LEU A 192 -25.40 13.34 -12.44
CA LEU A 192 -25.56 12.79 -11.08
C LEU A 192 -26.68 11.74 -11.03
N GLU A 193 -27.85 12.05 -11.60
CA GLU A 193 -29.00 11.12 -11.65
C GLU A 193 -28.70 9.88 -12.50
N ARG A 194 -28.03 10.05 -13.67
CA ARG A 194 -27.65 8.90 -14.51
C ARG A 194 -26.65 7.97 -13.83
N SER A 195 -25.66 8.53 -13.14
CA SER A 195 -24.66 7.74 -12.43
C SER A 195 -25.24 7.00 -11.23
N ALA A 196 -26.12 7.64 -10.45
CA ALA A 196 -26.80 6.96 -9.35
C ALA A 196 -27.64 5.77 -9.83
N GLU A 197 -28.40 5.93 -10.92
CA GLU A 197 -29.16 4.84 -11.55
C GLU A 197 -28.24 3.76 -12.16
N LEU A 198 -27.07 4.13 -12.70
CA LEU A 198 -26.08 3.18 -13.20
C LEU A 198 -25.43 2.39 -12.07
N PHE A 199 -25.10 3.04 -10.96
CA PHE A 199 -24.55 2.39 -9.78
C PHE A 199 -25.55 1.38 -9.21
N GLU A 200 -26.79 1.79 -8.96
CA GLU A 200 -27.88 0.93 -8.48
C GLU A 200 -28.11 -0.28 -9.41
N ALA A 201 -28.06 -0.07 -10.73
CA ALA A 201 -28.34 -1.13 -11.71
C ALA A 201 -27.14 -2.01 -12.08
N LYS A 202 -25.90 -1.54 -11.86
CA LYS A 202 -24.66 -2.20 -12.31
C LYS A 202 -23.60 -2.27 -11.20
N THR A 203 -23.09 -1.15 -10.71
CA THR A 203 -21.93 -1.14 -9.79
C THR A 203 -22.24 -1.85 -8.48
N TYR A 204 -23.37 -1.53 -7.86
CA TYR A 204 -23.81 -2.13 -6.60
C TYR A 204 -23.92 -3.66 -6.68
N PRO A 205 -24.66 -4.26 -7.64
CA PRO A 205 -24.69 -5.72 -7.76
C PRO A 205 -23.36 -6.33 -8.22
N THR A 206 -22.59 -5.67 -9.11
CA THR A 206 -21.31 -6.23 -9.61
C THR A 206 -20.27 -6.34 -8.50
N ASN A 207 -20.04 -5.25 -7.76
CA ASN A 207 -19.08 -5.25 -6.66
C ASN A 207 -19.48 -6.23 -5.56
N ARG A 208 -20.77 -6.28 -5.18
CA ARG A 208 -21.25 -7.24 -4.17
C ARG A 208 -21.18 -8.69 -4.63
N GLU A 209 -21.34 -8.99 -5.93
CA GLU A 209 -21.19 -10.36 -6.41
C GLU A 209 -19.73 -10.84 -6.33
N PHE A 210 -18.76 -9.93 -6.50
CA PHE A 210 -17.34 -10.25 -6.57
C PHE A 210 -16.60 -10.13 -5.23
N PHE A 211 -16.79 -9.02 -4.51
CA PHE A 211 -16.03 -8.66 -3.30
C PHE A 211 -16.77 -8.90 -1.98
N GLY A 212 -18.08 -9.19 -1.99
CA GLY A 212 -18.84 -9.52 -0.78
C GLY A 212 -19.96 -8.53 -0.47
N SER A 213 -19.94 -7.89 0.70
CA SER A 213 -20.91 -6.84 1.06
C SER A 213 -20.35 -5.85 2.06
N GLU A 214 -20.83 -4.62 1.95
CA GLU A 214 -20.71 -3.52 2.87
C GLU A 214 -21.45 -3.78 4.20
N TRP A 215 -21.17 -2.97 5.22
CA TRP A 215 -21.89 -3.06 6.50
C TRP A 215 -23.31 -2.49 6.38
N THR A 216 -24.29 -3.33 6.08
CA THR A 216 -25.71 -2.93 6.02
C THR A 216 -26.55 -3.58 7.14
N PRO A 217 -27.28 -2.83 7.99
CA PRO A 217 -27.58 -1.40 7.91
C PRO A 217 -26.63 -0.53 8.78
N GLY A 218 -25.37 -0.95 8.96
CA GLY A 218 -24.35 -0.01 9.36
C GLY A 218 -24.31 0.54 10.79
N VAL A 219 -23.44 1.53 10.95
CA VAL A 219 -23.26 2.40 12.11
C VAL A 219 -24.51 3.26 12.35
N ASP A 220 -25.22 3.67 11.31
CA ASP A 220 -26.32 4.63 11.42
C ASP A 220 -27.72 4.01 11.33
N ASN A 221 -27.80 2.68 11.15
CA ASN A 221 -29.03 1.89 11.03
C ASN A 221 -29.84 2.14 9.75
N ASP A 222 -29.25 2.75 8.71
CA ASP A 222 -29.82 2.88 7.37
C ASP A 222 -29.24 1.85 6.39
N VAL A 223 -29.94 1.59 5.28
CA VAL A 223 -29.49 0.72 4.18
C VAL A 223 -28.96 1.51 2.98
N HIS A 224 -28.99 2.84 3.06
CA HIS A 224 -28.55 3.73 1.98
C HIS A 224 -27.12 4.19 2.23
N LEU A 225 -26.26 3.99 1.23
CA LEU A 225 -24.90 4.53 1.22
C LEU A 225 -24.96 6.02 0.92
N HIS A 226 -24.09 6.80 1.55
CA HIS A 226 -24.01 8.24 1.34
C HIS A 226 -22.84 8.59 0.42
N ILE A 227 -23.12 9.20 -0.74
CA ILE A 227 -22.08 9.68 -1.66
C ILE A 227 -22.04 11.21 -1.60
N LEU A 228 -20.97 11.75 -1.00
CA LEU A 228 -20.82 13.19 -0.76
C LEU A 228 -19.95 13.86 -1.83
N HIS A 229 -20.55 14.79 -2.56
CA HIS A 229 -19.88 15.55 -3.61
C HIS A 229 -19.45 16.91 -3.05
N ALA A 230 -18.14 17.13 -2.92
CA ALA A 230 -17.57 18.32 -2.30
C ALA A 230 -16.33 18.83 -3.05
N SER A 231 -16.04 20.11 -2.86
CA SER A 231 -14.84 20.80 -3.34
C SER A 231 -13.78 20.92 -2.22
N ASP A 232 -12.57 21.37 -2.57
CA ASP A 232 -11.47 21.59 -1.60
C ASP A 232 -11.05 20.30 -0.84
N LEU A 233 -11.21 19.13 -1.47
CA LEU A 233 -10.78 17.82 -0.94
C LEU A 233 -9.30 17.49 -1.22
N GLY A 234 -8.65 18.24 -2.12
CA GLY A 234 -7.28 18.02 -2.58
C GLY A 234 -7.17 18.18 -4.10
N ASP A 235 -5.97 18.49 -4.61
CA ASP A 235 -5.67 18.54 -6.05
C ASP A 235 -5.32 17.13 -6.60
N SER A 236 -4.96 16.18 -5.73
CA SER A 236 -4.37 14.88 -6.09
C SER A 236 -5.37 13.72 -6.27
N ILE A 237 -6.59 13.83 -5.74
CA ILE A 237 -7.58 12.73 -5.66
C ILE A 237 -8.88 13.00 -6.44
N ALA A 238 -9.51 11.94 -6.94
CA ALA A 238 -10.83 11.97 -7.60
C ALA A 238 -12.00 11.66 -6.65
N GLY A 239 -11.70 10.96 -5.55
CA GLY A 239 -12.59 10.56 -4.47
C GLY A 239 -11.77 10.02 -3.29
N TYR A 240 -12.44 9.64 -2.21
CA TYR A 240 -11.88 8.78 -1.17
C TYR A 240 -12.99 8.12 -0.33
N TYR A 241 -12.73 6.92 0.19
CA TYR A 241 -13.44 6.29 1.30
C TYR A 241 -12.74 6.63 2.63
N SER A 242 -13.47 6.67 3.75
CA SER A 242 -12.88 6.87 5.07
C SER A 242 -13.53 5.97 6.10
N SER A 243 -12.80 4.99 6.63
CA SER A 243 -13.31 4.09 7.66
C SER A 243 -13.71 4.82 8.94
N ALA A 244 -13.16 6.02 9.16
CA ALA A 244 -13.52 6.94 10.23
C ALA A 244 -15.03 7.11 10.38
N ASP A 245 -15.77 7.17 9.26
CA ASP A 245 -17.21 7.41 9.23
C ASP A 245 -18.04 6.20 9.72
N GLU A 246 -17.49 4.98 9.66
CA GLU A 246 -18.08 3.74 10.17
C GLU A 246 -18.08 3.65 11.71
N PHE A 247 -17.38 4.56 12.41
CA PHE A 247 -17.31 4.60 13.87
C PHE A 247 -18.12 5.74 14.48
N SER A 248 -18.63 5.55 15.71
CA SER A 248 -19.23 6.67 16.44
C SER A 248 -18.23 7.81 16.69
N ARG A 249 -18.70 9.06 16.69
CA ARG A 249 -17.96 10.28 17.08
C ARG A 249 -17.31 10.23 18.47
N LYS A 250 -17.73 9.31 19.33
CA LYS A 250 -17.05 9.02 20.60
C LYS A 250 -15.67 8.38 20.39
N ALA A 251 -15.54 7.52 19.37
CA ALA A 251 -14.30 6.86 18.98
C ALA A 251 -13.48 7.75 18.04
N GLN A 252 -14.02 8.10 16.87
CA GLN A 252 -13.35 8.96 15.88
C GLN A 252 -14.05 10.32 15.81
N PRO A 253 -13.51 11.41 16.41
CA PRO A 253 -14.18 12.71 16.49
C PRO A 253 -14.58 13.34 15.15
N PHE A 254 -13.93 13.00 14.03
CA PHE A 254 -14.23 13.55 12.71
C PHE A 254 -15.32 12.78 11.95
N SER A 255 -15.69 11.59 12.42
CA SER A 255 -16.72 10.74 11.82
C SER A 255 -18.02 11.48 11.52
N ASN A 256 -18.63 11.17 10.38
CA ASN A 256 -20.00 11.51 10.03
C ASN A 256 -21.04 10.55 10.63
N GLU A 257 -20.60 9.38 11.10
CA GLU A 257 -21.38 8.24 11.60
C GLU A 257 -22.31 7.70 10.49
N LYS A 258 -21.72 7.25 9.36
CA LYS A 258 -22.38 6.80 8.11
C LYS A 258 -21.50 5.89 7.25
N GLU A 259 -22.13 4.92 6.57
CA GLU A 259 -21.53 4.22 5.42
C GLU A 259 -21.44 5.19 4.24
N MET A 260 -20.26 5.78 4.04
CA MET A 260 -20.10 6.86 3.08
C MET A 260 -18.74 6.93 2.38
N PHE A 261 -18.73 7.60 1.23
CA PHE A 261 -17.50 8.01 0.55
C PHE A 261 -17.69 9.35 -0.17
N TYR A 262 -16.57 9.95 -0.55
CA TYR A 262 -16.45 11.35 -0.97
C TYR A 262 -16.02 11.40 -2.43
N ILE A 263 -16.55 12.36 -3.19
CA ILE A 263 -16.18 12.61 -4.58
C ILE A 263 -15.79 14.08 -4.76
N ASN A 264 -14.61 14.29 -5.36
CA ASN A 264 -14.02 15.60 -5.56
C ASN A 264 -14.58 16.27 -6.83
N ILE A 265 -15.50 17.21 -6.67
CA ILE A 265 -16.15 17.87 -7.83
C ILE A 265 -15.26 18.90 -8.54
N ASP A 266 -14.08 19.23 -8.01
CA ASP A 266 -13.14 20.13 -8.67
C ASP A 266 -12.44 19.45 -9.86
N ASN A 267 -12.35 18.12 -9.87
CA ASN A 267 -11.72 17.35 -10.95
C ASN A 267 -12.55 16.15 -11.48
N ASN A 268 -13.62 15.71 -10.79
CA ASN A 268 -14.43 14.55 -11.16
C ASN A 268 -15.89 14.93 -11.51
N GLU A 269 -16.28 14.87 -12.79
CA GLU A 269 -17.62 15.29 -13.25
C GLU A 269 -18.64 14.12 -13.28
N PRO A 270 -19.78 14.21 -12.55
CA PRO A 270 -20.83 13.20 -12.57
C PRO A 270 -21.40 12.88 -13.95
N GLY A 271 -21.68 11.59 -14.19
CA GLY A 271 -22.21 11.10 -15.46
C GLY A 271 -21.16 10.91 -16.56
N THR A 272 -19.91 10.65 -16.17
CA THR A 272 -18.77 10.28 -17.03
C THR A 272 -18.19 8.93 -16.62
N ASP A 273 -17.63 8.18 -17.57
CA ASP A 273 -17.08 6.84 -17.32
C ASP A 273 -15.97 6.83 -16.24
N PHE A 274 -15.19 7.91 -16.12
CA PHE A 274 -14.18 8.07 -15.07
C PHE A 274 -14.80 8.20 -13.68
N TYR A 275 -15.81 9.07 -13.55
CA TYR A 275 -16.58 9.25 -12.31
C TYR A 275 -17.28 7.95 -11.90
N ASP A 276 -17.91 7.25 -12.84
CA ASP A 276 -18.61 5.98 -12.58
C ASP A 276 -17.62 4.86 -12.18
N GLY A 277 -16.39 4.91 -12.70
CA GLY A 277 -15.24 4.12 -12.24
C GLY A 277 -14.83 4.46 -10.80
N THR A 278 -14.68 5.75 -10.45
CA THR A 278 -14.41 6.18 -9.07
C THR A 278 -15.47 5.63 -8.11
N LEU A 279 -16.78 5.70 -8.45
CA LEU A 279 -17.81 5.11 -7.59
C LEU A 279 -17.62 3.60 -7.37
N ALA A 280 -17.13 2.87 -8.37
CA ALA A 280 -16.84 1.43 -8.26
C ALA A 280 -15.61 1.14 -7.40
N HIS A 281 -14.59 2.00 -7.46
CA HIS A 281 -13.39 1.98 -6.65
C HIS A 281 -13.73 2.21 -5.16
N GLU A 282 -14.32 3.37 -4.81
CA GLU A 282 -14.62 3.72 -3.41
C GLU A 282 -15.60 2.72 -2.74
N PHE A 283 -16.56 2.19 -3.50
CA PHE A 283 -17.48 1.17 -2.98
C PHE A 283 -16.78 -0.18 -2.74
N GLN A 284 -15.67 -0.47 -3.44
CA GLN A 284 -14.87 -1.66 -3.13
C GLN A 284 -14.20 -1.51 -1.77
N HIS A 285 -13.56 -0.38 -1.44
CA HIS A 285 -12.98 -0.15 -0.11
C HIS A 285 -13.99 -0.36 1.03
N MET A 286 -15.20 0.19 0.89
CA MET A 286 -16.28 0.01 1.89
C MET A 286 -16.70 -1.45 2.05
N ILE A 287 -16.82 -2.20 0.95
CA ILE A 287 -17.03 -3.65 1.02
C ILE A 287 -15.83 -4.33 1.68
N HIS A 288 -14.61 -3.95 1.32
CA HIS A 288 -13.39 -4.58 1.82
C HIS A 288 -13.30 -4.44 3.34
N TRP A 289 -13.42 -3.21 3.83
CA TRP A 289 -13.37 -2.87 5.26
C TRP A 289 -14.37 -3.68 6.10
N HIS A 290 -15.55 -4.02 5.57
CA HIS A 290 -16.50 -4.88 6.30
C HIS A 290 -16.10 -6.37 6.33
N ASN A 291 -15.36 -6.87 5.33
CA ASN A 291 -15.07 -8.30 5.16
C ASN A 291 -13.66 -8.70 5.61
N ASP A 292 -12.64 -7.90 5.26
CA ASP A 292 -11.25 -8.03 5.71
C ASP A 292 -10.61 -6.63 5.76
N ARG A 293 -10.46 -6.10 6.97
CA ARG A 293 -10.18 -4.67 7.19
C ARG A 293 -8.69 -4.33 7.31
N ASN A 294 -7.88 -5.30 7.72
CA ASN A 294 -6.43 -5.11 7.88
C ASN A 294 -5.64 -5.75 6.73
N GLU A 295 -6.30 -6.10 5.62
CA GLU A 295 -5.67 -6.53 4.38
C GLU A 295 -4.62 -5.49 3.93
N GLU A 296 -3.45 -5.97 3.48
CA GLU A 296 -2.32 -5.13 3.08
C GLU A 296 -2.76 -4.15 1.98
N THR A 297 -2.43 -2.87 2.14
CA THR A 297 -2.87 -1.75 1.29
C THR A 297 -2.81 -2.08 -0.21
N TRP A 298 -1.73 -2.72 -0.69
CA TRP A 298 -1.56 -3.05 -2.11
C TRP A 298 -2.59 -4.07 -2.65
N VAL A 299 -3.13 -4.97 -1.82
CA VAL A 299 -4.21 -5.89 -2.23
C VAL A 299 -5.55 -5.16 -2.22
N ASN A 300 -5.77 -4.27 -1.25
CA ASN A 300 -6.97 -3.44 -1.16
C ASN A 300 -7.09 -2.51 -2.38
N GLU A 301 -6.03 -1.75 -2.67
CA GLU A 301 -5.97 -0.83 -3.81
C GLU A 301 -6.01 -1.57 -5.16
N GLY A 302 -5.32 -2.70 -5.27
CA GLY A 302 -5.40 -3.57 -6.45
C GLY A 302 -6.80 -4.16 -6.67
N SER A 303 -7.56 -4.39 -5.59
CA SER A 303 -8.96 -4.83 -5.64
C SER A 303 -9.91 -3.70 -6.03
N SER A 304 -9.66 -2.47 -5.58
CA SER A 304 -10.45 -1.28 -5.94
C SER A 304 -10.26 -0.89 -7.40
N GLU A 305 -9.04 -0.94 -7.94
CA GLU A 305 -8.83 -0.76 -9.38
C GLU A 305 -9.41 -1.91 -10.20
N LEU A 306 -9.38 -3.14 -9.68
CA LEU A 306 -10.06 -4.26 -10.31
C LEU A 306 -11.59 -4.06 -10.32
N ALA A 307 -12.18 -3.39 -9.33
CA ALA A 307 -13.61 -3.08 -9.31
C ALA A 307 -14.02 -2.10 -10.43
N SER A 308 -13.19 -1.09 -10.72
CA SER A 308 -13.37 -0.23 -11.91
C SER A 308 -13.39 -1.06 -13.19
N ALA A 309 -12.39 -1.91 -13.39
CA ALA A 309 -12.26 -2.75 -14.58
C ALA A 309 -13.39 -3.79 -14.73
N LEU A 310 -13.84 -4.43 -13.63
CA LEU A 310 -14.97 -5.36 -13.60
C LEU A 310 -16.30 -4.69 -13.98
N ASN A 311 -16.41 -3.38 -13.77
CA ASN A 311 -17.55 -2.57 -14.21
C ASN A 311 -17.38 -1.98 -15.62
N ASP A 312 -16.51 -2.55 -16.47
CA ASP A 312 -16.19 -2.08 -17.82
C ASP A 312 -15.69 -0.61 -17.87
N PHE A 313 -15.18 -0.06 -16.76
CA PHE A 313 -14.56 1.26 -16.73
C PHE A 313 -13.04 1.17 -16.87
N ASP A 314 -12.43 2.27 -17.32
CA ASP A 314 -10.98 2.38 -17.44
C ASP A 314 -10.38 2.70 -16.04
N PRO A 315 -9.54 1.83 -15.44
CA PRO A 315 -8.80 2.14 -14.21
C PRO A 315 -7.72 3.23 -14.43
N GLY A 316 -7.55 3.72 -15.66
CA GLY A 316 -6.91 5.00 -15.93
C GLY A 316 -5.52 4.86 -16.57
N GLY A 317 -4.48 5.18 -15.80
CA GLY A 317 -3.11 5.27 -16.34
C GLY A 317 -2.00 4.96 -15.33
N ALA A 318 -2.36 4.40 -14.17
CA ALA A 318 -1.42 4.01 -13.13
C ALA A 318 -0.52 2.85 -13.57
N ASP A 319 -1.07 1.92 -14.35
CA ASP A 319 -0.36 0.84 -15.06
C ASP A 319 0.89 1.34 -15.82
N ARG A 320 0.78 2.48 -16.49
CA ARG A 320 1.87 3.14 -17.23
C ARG A 320 2.85 3.89 -16.34
N ALA A 321 2.41 4.36 -15.17
CA ALA A 321 3.30 4.91 -14.17
C ALA A 321 4.17 3.79 -13.55
N PHE A 322 3.61 2.59 -13.38
CA PHE A 322 4.35 1.40 -12.97
C PHE A 322 5.32 0.90 -14.06
N THR A 323 4.88 0.71 -15.31
CA THR A 323 5.81 0.25 -16.37
C THR A 323 6.92 1.27 -16.66
N ALA A 324 6.70 2.56 -16.36
CA ALA A 324 7.75 3.57 -16.35
C ALA A 324 8.76 3.41 -15.18
N ASN A 325 8.35 2.86 -14.03
CA ASN A 325 9.14 2.72 -12.80
C ASN A 325 9.03 1.29 -12.23
N PRO A 326 9.55 0.26 -12.93
CA PRO A 326 9.32 -1.14 -12.56
C PRO A 326 10.01 -1.63 -11.28
N ASP A 327 10.91 -0.82 -10.70
CA ASP A 327 11.49 -1.04 -9.36
C ASP A 327 10.53 -0.60 -8.23
N THR A 328 9.25 -0.39 -8.53
CA THR A 328 8.21 -0.21 -7.51
C THR A 328 7.91 -1.55 -6.84
N GLN A 329 8.18 -1.66 -5.53
CA GLN A 329 7.84 -2.84 -4.72
C GLN A 329 6.33 -3.08 -4.71
N LEU A 330 5.91 -4.28 -5.15
CA LEU A 330 4.51 -4.67 -5.18
C LEU A 330 3.90 -4.75 -3.77
N THR A 331 4.64 -5.29 -2.80
CA THR A 331 4.14 -5.58 -1.45
C THR A 331 4.47 -4.45 -0.47
N THR A 332 4.17 -3.21 -0.85
CA THR A 332 4.26 -2.02 0.00
C THR A 332 3.42 -0.89 -0.58
N TRP A 333 3.06 0.06 0.28
CA TRP A 333 2.59 1.39 -0.13
C TRP A 333 3.61 2.46 0.25
N GLY A 334 3.47 3.65 -0.32
CA GLY A 334 4.26 4.84 0.03
C GLY A 334 3.46 5.83 0.86
N SER A 335 4.11 6.43 1.86
CA SER A 335 3.57 7.50 2.71
C SER A 335 3.68 8.89 2.06
N GLU A 336 4.53 9.09 1.05
CA GLU A 336 4.71 10.40 0.39
C GLU A 336 3.55 10.72 -0.58
N PRO A 337 2.73 11.78 -0.32
CA PRO A 337 1.59 12.11 -1.18
C PRO A 337 1.98 12.41 -2.63
N GLY A 338 1.17 11.92 -3.58
CA GLY A 338 1.38 12.11 -5.01
C GLY A 338 2.49 11.24 -5.63
N THR A 339 3.14 10.36 -4.86
CA THR A 339 4.13 9.39 -5.39
C THR A 339 3.52 8.04 -5.74
N ASN A 340 2.33 7.71 -5.22
CA ASN A 340 1.75 6.35 -5.26
C ASN A 340 1.21 5.85 -6.62
N ALA A 341 1.22 6.65 -7.69
CA ALA A 341 0.71 6.22 -9.00
C ALA A 341 1.35 4.91 -9.56
N PRO A 342 2.66 4.61 -9.37
CA PRO A 342 3.24 3.32 -9.71
C PRO A 342 2.77 2.17 -8.79
N HIS A 343 2.38 2.44 -7.54
CA HIS A 343 1.86 1.43 -6.63
C HIS A 343 0.44 1.01 -7.01
N TYR A 344 -0.45 1.96 -7.35
CA TYR A 344 -1.74 1.65 -7.99
C TYR A 344 -1.56 0.79 -9.25
N GLY A 345 -0.57 1.14 -10.08
CA GLY A 345 -0.27 0.40 -11.32
C GLY A 345 0.22 -1.02 -11.09
N SER A 346 1.13 -1.25 -10.14
CA SER A 346 1.64 -2.59 -9.82
C SER A 346 0.55 -3.47 -9.22
N ALA A 347 -0.21 -2.93 -8.27
CA ALA A 347 -1.32 -3.60 -7.59
C ALA A 347 -2.44 -4.01 -8.57
N TYR A 348 -2.93 -3.07 -9.39
CA TYR A 348 -3.93 -3.34 -10.42
C TYR A 348 -3.46 -4.43 -11.40
N LEU A 349 -2.26 -4.28 -11.96
CA LEU A 349 -1.75 -5.23 -12.95
C LEU A 349 -1.53 -6.62 -12.35
N PHE A 350 -1.10 -6.73 -11.10
CA PHE A 350 -0.97 -8.02 -10.43
C PHE A 350 -2.34 -8.69 -10.21
N MET A 351 -3.35 -7.93 -9.75
CA MET A 351 -4.71 -8.44 -9.52
C MET A 351 -5.42 -8.82 -10.83
N ALA A 352 -5.28 -8.00 -11.88
CA ALA A 352 -5.77 -8.31 -13.23
C ALA A 352 -5.09 -9.56 -13.80
N TYR A 353 -3.76 -9.68 -13.67
CA TYR A 353 -3.02 -10.87 -14.07
C TYR A 353 -3.49 -12.11 -13.29
N PHE A 354 -3.66 -12.03 -11.98
CA PHE A 354 -4.15 -13.14 -11.16
C PHE A 354 -5.55 -13.59 -11.60
N LEU A 355 -6.48 -12.65 -11.81
CA LEU A 355 -7.82 -12.93 -12.35
C LEU A 355 -7.77 -13.63 -13.71
N GLU A 356 -6.92 -13.17 -14.63
CA GLU A 356 -6.83 -13.75 -15.97
C GLU A 356 -6.19 -15.14 -16.01
N GLN A 357 -5.21 -15.41 -15.13
CA GLN A 357 -4.52 -16.71 -15.08
C GLN A 357 -5.24 -17.78 -14.25
N PHE A 358 -5.91 -17.38 -13.17
CA PHE A 358 -6.53 -18.31 -12.19
C PHE A 358 -8.06 -18.29 -12.21
N GLY A 359 -8.66 -17.22 -12.70
CA GLY A 359 -10.10 -17.09 -12.88
C GLY A 359 -10.84 -16.60 -11.64
N GLU A 360 -12.03 -16.06 -11.92
CA GLU A 360 -12.93 -15.39 -10.97
C GLU A 360 -13.20 -16.17 -9.67
N GLU A 361 -13.43 -17.49 -9.73
CA GLU A 361 -13.68 -18.30 -8.52
C GLU A 361 -12.51 -18.25 -7.52
N MET A 362 -11.27 -18.15 -8.01
CA MET A 362 -10.08 -18.02 -7.17
C MET A 362 -9.89 -16.58 -6.68
N THR A 363 -10.06 -15.57 -7.53
CA THR A 363 -9.95 -14.16 -7.11
C THR A 363 -11.02 -13.77 -6.09
N ARG A 364 -12.28 -14.23 -6.27
CA ARG A 364 -13.35 -14.06 -5.27
C ARG A 364 -13.08 -14.81 -3.96
N SER A 365 -12.27 -15.87 -3.99
CA SER A 365 -11.85 -16.59 -2.77
C SER A 365 -10.69 -15.88 -2.05
N LEU A 366 -9.86 -15.13 -2.79
CA LEU A 366 -8.77 -14.31 -2.25
C LEU A 366 -9.34 -13.11 -1.49
N VAL A 367 -10.16 -12.28 -2.14
CA VAL A 367 -10.78 -11.06 -1.54
C VAL A 367 -11.84 -11.36 -0.46
N ALA A 368 -12.10 -12.64 -0.18
CA ALA A 368 -12.97 -13.11 0.90
C ALA A 368 -12.20 -14.00 1.91
N SER A 369 -10.87 -14.04 1.79
CA SER A 369 -9.97 -14.52 2.82
C SER A 369 -9.94 -13.53 3.99
N GLY A 370 -9.47 -13.98 5.14
CA GLY A 370 -9.00 -13.12 6.24
C GLY A 370 -7.53 -13.45 6.50
N LEU A 371 -6.73 -13.42 5.43
CA LEU A 371 -5.30 -13.73 5.41
C LEU A 371 -4.64 -12.79 4.42
N ASN A 372 -3.71 -12.01 4.94
CA ASN A 372 -3.36 -10.73 4.35
C ASN A 372 -2.16 -10.87 3.41
N GLY A 373 -2.12 -10.06 2.37
CA GLY A 373 -1.06 -9.99 1.39
C GLY A 373 -0.73 -11.35 0.80
N ILE A 374 0.56 -11.67 0.76
CA ILE A 374 1.11 -12.92 0.22
C ILE A 374 0.42 -14.17 0.81
N ALA A 375 0.00 -14.14 2.07
CA ALA A 375 -0.60 -15.30 2.74
C ALA A 375 -1.94 -15.71 2.13
N GLY A 376 -2.79 -14.74 1.74
CA GLY A 376 -4.06 -15.00 1.07
C GLY A 376 -3.87 -15.64 -0.30
N PHE A 377 -2.90 -15.15 -1.10
CA PHE A 377 -2.56 -15.77 -2.39
C PHE A 377 -2.05 -17.20 -2.22
N ASP A 378 -1.14 -17.44 -1.28
CA ASP A 378 -0.56 -18.77 -1.05
C ASP A 378 -1.62 -19.78 -0.57
N ASP A 379 -2.56 -19.39 0.30
CA ASP A 379 -3.66 -20.27 0.70
C ASP A 379 -4.56 -20.62 -0.48
N VAL A 380 -5.05 -19.62 -1.24
CA VAL A 380 -5.94 -19.84 -2.39
C VAL A 380 -5.27 -20.68 -3.48
N LEU A 381 -3.99 -20.44 -3.79
CA LEU A 381 -3.20 -21.24 -4.73
C LEU A 381 -3.02 -22.69 -4.27
N THR A 382 -2.83 -22.89 -2.95
CA THR A 382 -2.67 -24.21 -2.32
C THR A 382 -3.98 -24.98 -2.26
N ALA A 383 -5.07 -24.35 -1.80
CA ALA A 383 -6.41 -24.91 -1.71
C ALA A 383 -6.91 -25.40 -3.08
N ASN A 384 -6.62 -24.63 -4.14
CA ASN A 384 -6.95 -25.00 -5.52
C ASN A 384 -5.97 -25.96 -6.19
N ASN A 385 -4.93 -26.43 -5.46
CA ASN A 385 -3.94 -27.41 -5.94
C ASN A 385 -3.23 -26.98 -7.24
N THR A 386 -2.96 -25.68 -7.39
CA THR A 386 -2.34 -25.13 -8.61
C THR A 386 -0.91 -25.62 -8.83
N GLY A 387 -0.22 -26.01 -7.75
CA GLY A 387 1.22 -26.30 -7.76
C GLY A 387 2.09 -25.05 -7.91
N ALA A 388 1.53 -23.86 -7.64
CA ALA A 388 2.23 -22.60 -7.54
C ALA A 388 2.15 -22.06 -6.11
N ASN A 389 3.08 -21.17 -5.76
CA ASN A 389 3.03 -20.23 -4.64
C ASN A 389 3.14 -18.81 -5.21
N PHE A 390 3.01 -17.79 -4.37
CA PHE A 390 3.11 -16.37 -4.73
C PHE A 390 4.38 -16.06 -5.55
N ASP A 391 5.57 -16.46 -5.06
CA ASP A 391 6.84 -16.25 -5.77
C ASP A 391 6.80 -16.75 -7.23
N ALA A 392 6.14 -17.90 -7.46
CA ALA A 392 6.03 -18.51 -8.77
C ALA A 392 4.94 -17.89 -9.66
N VAL A 393 4.05 -17.06 -9.10
CA VAL A 393 3.12 -16.17 -9.84
C VAL A 393 3.82 -14.86 -10.15
N PHE A 394 4.46 -14.23 -9.16
CA PHE A 394 5.30 -13.04 -9.31
C PHE A 394 6.37 -13.23 -10.40
N ALA A 395 7.08 -14.37 -10.41
CA ALA A 395 8.08 -14.70 -11.43
C ALA A 395 7.52 -14.86 -12.86
N ASP A 396 6.22 -15.11 -13.01
CA ASP A 396 5.57 -15.11 -14.31
C ASP A 396 5.04 -13.71 -14.66
N TRP A 397 4.52 -12.97 -13.69
CA TRP A 397 4.01 -11.60 -13.82
C TRP A 397 5.10 -10.61 -14.28
N ILE A 398 6.30 -10.62 -13.68
CA ILE A 398 7.40 -9.75 -14.14
C ILE A 398 7.87 -10.09 -15.57
N VAL A 399 7.63 -11.32 -16.05
CA VAL A 399 7.86 -11.66 -17.46
C VAL A 399 6.68 -11.22 -18.35
N ALA A 400 5.44 -11.26 -17.85
CA ALA A 400 4.27 -10.72 -18.54
C ALA A 400 4.40 -9.21 -18.78
N ASN A 401 4.86 -8.45 -17.77
CA ASN A 401 5.13 -7.01 -17.87
C ASN A 401 6.16 -6.63 -18.96
N LEU A 402 7.10 -7.52 -19.27
CA LEU A 402 8.10 -7.31 -20.31
C LEU A 402 7.61 -7.69 -21.72
N LEU A 403 6.78 -8.74 -21.81
CA LEU A 403 6.44 -9.35 -23.10
C LEU A 403 5.10 -8.91 -23.66
N ASP A 404 4.12 -8.71 -22.77
CA ASP A 404 2.70 -8.55 -23.06
C ASP A 404 2.20 -9.31 -24.30
N ASP A 405 2.41 -10.63 -24.30
CA ASP A 405 2.04 -11.50 -25.41
C ASP A 405 1.16 -12.67 -24.93
N PRO A 406 -0.18 -12.52 -24.91
CA PRO A 406 -1.09 -13.60 -24.52
C PRO A 406 -1.08 -14.78 -25.51
N SER A 407 -0.41 -14.69 -26.65
CA SER A 407 -0.21 -15.84 -27.56
C SER A 407 0.93 -16.77 -27.12
N VAL A 408 1.81 -16.30 -26.22
CA VAL A 408 2.98 -17.01 -25.72
C VAL A 408 2.62 -17.89 -24.51
N HIS A 409 3.13 -19.14 -24.51
CA HIS A 409 2.98 -20.12 -23.42
C HIS A 409 1.54 -20.30 -22.89
N ASN A 410 0.54 -20.18 -23.78
CA ASN A 410 -0.91 -20.23 -23.48
C ASN A 410 -1.44 -19.07 -22.62
N GLY A 411 -0.92 -17.85 -22.79
CA GLY A 411 -1.37 -16.67 -22.05
C GLY A 411 -0.55 -16.36 -20.80
N ARG A 412 0.43 -17.21 -20.45
CA ARG A 412 1.22 -17.09 -19.22
C ARG A 412 2.06 -15.80 -19.12
N PHE A 413 2.37 -15.15 -20.24
CA PHE A 413 3.26 -13.98 -20.27
C PHE A 413 2.66 -12.81 -21.05
N GLY A 414 1.39 -12.49 -20.79
CA GLY A 414 0.75 -11.28 -21.28
C GLY A 414 -0.68 -11.15 -20.74
N TYR A 415 -1.27 -10.00 -21.01
CA TYR A 415 -2.63 -9.65 -20.58
C TYR A 415 -3.64 -9.94 -21.69
N GLN A 416 -4.91 -10.18 -21.31
CA GLN A 416 -6.04 -10.36 -22.22
C GLN A 416 -6.87 -9.09 -22.34
N SER A 417 -6.93 -8.30 -21.26
CA SER A 417 -7.77 -7.09 -21.13
C SER A 417 -6.98 -5.80 -20.87
N ALA A 418 -5.89 -5.85 -20.09
CA ALA A 418 -5.00 -4.70 -19.87
C ALA A 418 -4.00 -4.51 -21.03
N ASP A 419 -3.46 -3.28 -21.18
CA ASP A 419 -2.38 -2.89 -22.11
C ASP A 419 -1.43 -1.91 -21.38
N PRO A 420 -0.51 -2.43 -20.54
CA PRO A 420 0.35 -1.64 -19.66
C PRO A 420 1.48 -0.90 -20.40
N GLY A 421 1.62 -1.11 -21.71
CA GLY A 421 2.70 -0.55 -22.53
C GLY A 421 4.06 -1.23 -22.36
N GLU A 422 5.10 -0.62 -22.92
CA GLU A 422 6.48 -1.14 -22.83
C GLU A 422 7.11 -0.81 -21.47
N VAL A 423 7.58 -1.83 -20.74
CA VAL A 423 8.35 -1.64 -19.49
C VAL A 423 9.68 -0.92 -19.74
N SER A 424 10.02 -0.01 -18.83
CA SER A 424 11.31 0.69 -18.81
C SER A 424 12.47 -0.29 -18.61
N LEU A 425 13.59 0.03 -19.26
CA LEU A 425 14.83 -0.74 -19.17
C LEU A 425 15.88 0.11 -18.46
N GLU A 426 16.45 -0.42 -17.38
CA GLU A 426 17.51 0.24 -16.62
C GLU A 426 18.75 0.48 -17.52
N ALA A 427 19.20 -0.56 -18.23
CA ALA A 427 20.22 -0.40 -19.25
C ALA A 427 20.06 -1.32 -20.47
N SER A 428 20.72 -0.94 -21.56
CA SER A 428 20.85 -1.78 -22.75
C SER A 428 22.28 -1.91 -23.24
N PHE A 429 22.88 -3.05 -22.92
CA PHE A 429 24.26 -3.36 -23.30
C PHE A 429 24.35 -3.84 -24.75
N ARG A 430 25.35 -3.33 -25.47
CA ARG A 430 25.66 -3.68 -26.88
C ARG A 430 27.09 -4.18 -27.11
N ARG A 431 27.87 -4.25 -26.04
CA ARG A 431 29.30 -4.59 -26.01
C ARG A 431 29.57 -5.32 -24.69
N TYR A 432 30.50 -6.27 -24.74
CA TYR A 432 30.88 -7.09 -23.59
C TYR A 432 32.42 -7.03 -23.40
N PRO A 433 32.94 -7.12 -22.16
CA PRO A 433 32.19 -7.26 -20.91
C PRO A 433 31.33 -6.03 -20.60
N ALA A 434 30.16 -6.29 -20.02
CA ALA A 434 29.31 -5.30 -19.36
C ALA A 434 29.30 -5.64 -17.87
N VAL A 435 29.29 -4.62 -17.02
CA VAL A 435 29.34 -4.78 -15.56
C VAL A 435 28.29 -3.85 -14.97
N GLU A 436 27.53 -4.37 -14.02
CA GLU A 436 26.75 -3.60 -13.05
C GLU A 436 27.36 -3.82 -11.66
N ASP A 437 27.68 -2.74 -10.95
CA ASP A 437 28.48 -2.74 -9.71
C ASP A 437 27.84 -1.77 -8.71
N GLY A 438 27.25 -2.32 -7.65
CA GLY A 438 26.43 -1.57 -6.70
C GLY A 438 24.99 -1.29 -7.14
N GLY A 439 24.39 -2.18 -7.94
CA GLY A 439 22.96 -2.14 -8.25
C GLY A 439 22.11 -2.40 -7.01
N GLN A 440 20.93 -1.80 -6.94
CA GLN A 440 19.93 -2.03 -5.90
C GLN A 440 18.58 -2.26 -6.57
N VAL A 441 17.76 -3.13 -5.99
CA VAL A 441 16.37 -3.39 -6.41
C VAL A 441 15.51 -3.61 -5.17
N SER A 442 14.29 -3.12 -5.18
CA SER A 442 13.32 -3.26 -4.10
C SER A 442 12.80 -4.71 -4.02
N GLN A 443 12.27 -5.13 -2.86
CA GLN A 443 11.71 -6.47 -2.73
C GLN A 443 10.44 -6.60 -3.57
N TYR A 444 10.21 -7.74 -4.22
CA TYR A 444 9.07 -7.93 -5.14
C TYR A 444 8.92 -6.81 -6.19
N ALA A 445 10.06 -6.30 -6.68
CA ALA A 445 10.18 -5.38 -7.81
C ALA A 445 11.12 -5.96 -8.88
N ALA A 446 11.37 -5.26 -9.99
CA ALA A 446 12.18 -5.81 -11.09
C ALA A 446 12.98 -4.77 -11.91
N ASP A 447 14.29 -5.01 -12.02
CA ASP A 447 15.17 -4.32 -12.97
C ASP A 447 15.26 -5.07 -14.31
N TYR A 448 15.10 -4.36 -15.42
CA TYR A 448 15.10 -4.92 -16.78
C TYR A 448 16.31 -4.46 -17.61
N PHE A 449 17.16 -5.41 -18.00
CA PHE A 449 18.38 -5.16 -18.77
C PHE A 449 18.35 -5.81 -20.17
N ALA A 450 18.41 -5.01 -21.22
CA ALA A 450 18.40 -5.54 -22.60
C ALA A 450 19.79 -5.89 -23.12
N LEU A 451 20.08 -7.19 -23.19
CA LEU A 451 21.32 -7.80 -23.69
C LEU A 451 21.31 -7.91 -25.22
N LYS A 452 22.01 -6.99 -25.89
CA LYS A 452 22.13 -6.92 -27.35
C LYS A 452 23.60 -7.14 -27.74
N GLY A 453 23.85 -7.78 -28.88
CA GLY A 453 25.22 -8.07 -29.32
C GLY A 453 25.27 -9.18 -30.36
N SER A 454 26.36 -9.95 -30.36
CA SER A 454 26.53 -11.12 -31.22
C SER A 454 27.37 -12.20 -30.55
N GLY A 455 26.87 -13.44 -30.50
CA GLY A 455 27.60 -14.60 -29.98
C GLY A 455 27.07 -15.09 -28.63
N ASP A 456 27.84 -15.99 -28.01
CA ASP A 456 27.51 -16.58 -26.72
C ASP A 456 28.01 -15.66 -25.59
N VAL A 457 27.19 -15.46 -24.56
CA VAL A 457 27.58 -14.73 -23.35
C VAL A 457 27.36 -15.56 -22.09
N THR A 458 28.18 -15.32 -21.07
CA THR A 458 27.95 -15.76 -19.69
C THR A 458 27.55 -14.55 -18.86
N ILE A 459 26.48 -14.67 -18.09
CA ILE A 459 26.09 -13.74 -17.04
C ILE A 459 26.55 -14.36 -15.73
N ASP A 460 27.39 -13.68 -14.98
CA ASP A 460 27.82 -14.06 -13.64
C ASP A 460 27.24 -13.05 -12.65
N PHE A 461 26.48 -13.52 -11.65
CA PHE A 461 25.71 -12.72 -10.70
C PHE A 461 26.22 -12.88 -9.27
N SER A 462 26.16 -11.81 -8.47
CA SER A 462 26.33 -11.87 -7.01
C SER A 462 25.52 -10.80 -6.28
N GLY A 463 24.62 -11.21 -5.39
CA GLY A 463 23.83 -10.33 -4.52
C GLY A 463 24.05 -10.56 -3.02
N SER A 464 23.43 -9.73 -2.18
CA SER A 464 23.35 -9.93 -0.73
C SER A 464 22.65 -11.25 -0.38
N THR A 465 23.00 -11.86 0.76
CA THR A 465 22.40 -13.12 1.26
C THR A 465 21.42 -12.92 2.41
N THR A 466 21.39 -11.70 2.96
CA THR A 466 20.55 -11.28 4.08
C THR A 466 20.12 -9.83 3.87
N VAL A 467 19.01 -9.46 4.50
CA VAL A 467 18.45 -8.10 4.55
C VAL A 467 17.77 -7.91 5.92
N GLY A 468 17.64 -6.67 6.40
CA GLY A 468 16.92 -6.36 7.63
C GLY A 468 15.41 -6.35 7.46
N LEU A 469 14.66 -6.41 8.56
CA LEU A 469 13.28 -5.90 8.62
C LEU A 469 13.28 -4.37 8.54
N VAL A 470 14.29 -3.73 9.16
CA VAL A 470 14.47 -2.28 9.25
C VAL A 470 15.97 -1.90 9.19
N ASP A 471 16.33 -0.68 8.77
CA ASP A 471 17.71 -0.13 8.82
C ASP A 471 18.17 0.23 10.25
N ALA A 472 18.24 -0.76 11.13
CA ALA A 472 18.81 -0.62 12.47
C ALA A 472 19.39 -1.94 13.01
N GLU A 473 20.52 -1.87 13.70
CA GLU A 473 20.98 -2.98 14.56
C GLU A 473 20.27 -2.91 15.93
N PRO A 474 20.05 -4.04 16.63
CA PRO A 474 19.66 -4.05 18.04
C PRO A 474 20.54 -3.10 18.88
N HIS A 475 19.96 -2.40 19.85
CA HIS A 475 20.70 -1.40 20.65
C HIS A 475 21.82 -2.08 21.46
N SER A 476 21.52 -3.25 22.00
CA SER A 476 22.46 -4.13 22.69
C SER A 476 22.24 -5.59 22.22
N GLY A 477 23.12 -6.50 22.65
CA GLY A 477 22.98 -7.93 22.34
C GLY A 477 22.99 -8.27 20.84
N ALA A 478 22.01 -9.09 20.47
CA ALA A 478 21.73 -9.60 19.12
C ALA A 478 20.22 -9.73 18.85
N PHE A 479 19.35 -9.44 19.83
CA PHE A 479 17.90 -9.49 19.69
C PHE A 479 17.21 -8.24 20.21
N THR A 480 16.08 -7.90 19.61
CA THR A 480 15.22 -6.77 20.01
C THR A 480 13.74 -7.15 19.87
N TRP A 481 12.86 -6.39 20.51
CA TRP A 481 11.42 -6.45 20.26
C TRP A 481 11.04 -5.52 19.12
N TRP A 482 10.40 -6.03 18.08
CA TRP A 482 9.85 -5.25 16.98
C TRP A 482 8.31 -5.25 17.02
N GLY A 483 7.71 -4.08 16.78
CA GLY A 483 6.26 -3.85 16.82
C GLY A 483 5.47 -4.44 15.66
N ASN A 484 6.16 -4.99 14.66
CA ASN A 484 5.63 -5.37 13.35
C ASN A 484 5.34 -4.16 12.43
N ARG A 485 4.98 -4.46 11.17
CA ARG A 485 4.66 -3.51 10.10
C ARG A 485 3.43 -4.04 9.36
N THR A 486 2.25 -3.54 9.73
CA THR A 486 0.93 -4.04 9.31
C THR A 486 -0.11 -2.93 9.34
N ASP A 487 -1.01 -2.91 8.36
CA ASP A 487 -2.17 -2.01 8.31
C ASP A 487 -3.24 -2.41 9.37
N ASP A 488 -4.11 -1.46 9.75
CA ASP A 488 -5.18 -1.50 10.78
C ASP A 488 -4.91 -2.42 11.98
N SER A 489 -3.85 -2.15 12.74
CA SER A 489 -3.36 -3.07 13.78
C SER A 489 -3.30 -2.52 15.21
N ASP A 490 -3.32 -3.42 16.20
CA ASP A 490 -3.16 -3.18 17.64
C ASP A 490 -2.17 -4.19 18.28
N ALA A 491 -0.87 -3.95 18.06
CA ALA A 491 0.20 -4.78 18.60
C ALA A 491 0.51 -4.40 20.06
N THR A 492 0.45 -5.35 20.99
CA THR A 492 0.68 -5.12 22.43
C THR A 492 1.75 -6.02 23.05
N LEU A 493 2.59 -5.44 23.91
CA LEU A 493 3.63 -6.13 24.67
C LEU A 493 3.45 -5.77 26.15
N THR A 494 2.99 -6.73 26.97
CA THR A 494 2.52 -6.46 28.35
C THR A 494 3.28 -7.26 29.42
N HIS A 495 3.59 -6.65 30.57
CA HIS A 495 4.24 -7.32 31.72
C HIS A 495 3.65 -6.86 33.07
N ASP A 496 3.49 -7.80 34.01
CA ASP A 496 3.01 -7.55 35.37
C ASP A 496 4.18 -7.17 36.32
N PHE A 497 4.06 -6.09 37.08
CA PHE A 497 5.07 -5.64 38.04
C PHE A 497 4.48 -5.42 39.45
N ASP A 498 5.17 -5.96 40.47
CA ASP A 498 4.81 -5.76 41.88
C ASP A 498 5.60 -4.61 42.50
N LEU A 499 5.03 -3.40 42.45
CA LEU A 499 5.59 -2.19 43.04
C LEU A 499 5.28 -2.06 44.55
N SER A 500 4.68 -3.07 45.20
CA SER A 500 4.30 -2.99 46.63
C SER A 500 5.47 -2.88 47.59
N GLY A 501 6.67 -3.34 47.18
CA GLY A 501 7.89 -3.28 47.96
C GLY A 501 8.65 -1.94 47.89
N VAL A 502 8.33 -1.07 46.94
CA VAL A 502 9.07 0.16 46.64
C VAL A 502 8.27 1.43 46.97
N LYS A 503 8.94 2.58 47.00
CA LYS A 503 8.34 3.90 47.30
C LYS A 503 8.22 4.83 46.10
N ASN A 504 9.00 4.51 45.08
CA ASN A 504 9.19 5.20 43.82
C ASN A 504 9.80 4.15 42.89
N ALA A 505 9.51 4.26 41.59
CA ALA A 505 9.86 3.29 40.58
C ALA A 505 10.01 4.00 39.24
N THR A 506 10.97 3.59 38.43
CA THR A 506 11.24 4.18 37.11
C THR A 506 11.25 3.06 36.07
N LEU A 507 10.61 3.29 34.91
CA LEU A 507 10.74 2.45 33.73
C LEU A 507 11.74 3.09 32.78
N ASP A 508 12.90 2.47 32.61
CA ASP A 508 13.93 2.89 31.65
C ASP A 508 13.96 1.90 30.48
N PHE A 509 14.04 2.38 29.25
CA PHE A 509 14.16 1.54 28.04
C PHE A 509 14.80 2.33 26.89
N TRP A 510 15.21 1.62 25.84
CA TRP A 510 15.59 2.21 24.56
C TRP A 510 14.53 1.93 23.51
N ALA A 511 14.29 2.91 22.65
CA ALA A 511 13.39 2.80 21.52
C ALA A 511 14.02 3.38 20.25
N TRP A 512 13.75 2.73 19.12
CA TRP A 512 13.99 3.25 17.77
C TRP A 512 12.64 3.15 17.07
N TYR A 513 12.24 4.15 16.29
CA TYR A 513 10.97 4.09 15.58
C TYR A 513 10.96 4.97 14.35
N ASP A 514 10.32 4.45 13.30
CA ASP A 514 9.98 5.15 12.07
C ASP A 514 8.53 4.79 11.75
N LEU A 515 7.62 5.73 12.06
CA LEU A 515 6.17 5.57 12.07
C LEU A 515 5.54 6.66 11.19
N GLU A 516 4.38 6.41 10.59
CA GLU A 516 3.71 7.47 9.83
C GLU A 516 3.33 8.66 10.75
N GLU A 517 3.86 9.85 10.44
CA GLU A 517 3.76 11.02 11.32
C GLU A 517 2.30 11.51 11.42
N ASP A 518 1.80 11.52 12.67
CA ASP A 518 0.44 11.91 13.05
C ASP A 518 -0.71 10.97 12.61
N PHE A 519 -0.39 9.79 12.09
CA PHE A 519 -1.36 8.71 11.78
C PHE A 519 -1.13 7.48 12.68
N ASP A 520 0.09 6.93 12.65
CA ASP A 520 0.54 5.82 13.48
C ASP A 520 1.00 6.31 14.86
N TYR A 521 0.66 5.56 15.92
CA TYR A 521 1.08 5.90 17.27
C TYR A 521 1.49 4.69 18.12
N ALA A 522 2.66 4.78 18.74
CA ALA A 522 3.05 3.92 19.86
C ALA A 522 2.83 4.59 21.22
N TYR A 523 2.54 3.80 22.25
CA TYR A 523 2.25 4.26 23.61
C TYR A 523 2.98 3.41 24.66
N VAL A 524 3.35 4.05 25.78
CA VAL A 524 3.68 3.36 27.03
C VAL A 524 2.54 3.59 28.00
N GLU A 525 2.08 2.53 28.65
CA GLU A 525 0.85 2.56 29.42
C GLU A 525 0.94 1.75 30.71
N THR A 526 0.02 2.01 31.63
CA THR A 526 -0.14 1.17 32.82
C THR A 526 -1.60 0.96 33.20
N SER A 527 -1.90 -0.25 33.69
CA SER A 527 -3.20 -0.62 34.24
C SER A 527 -3.09 -1.00 35.71
N THR A 528 -4.14 -0.66 36.46
CA THR A 528 -4.31 -0.98 37.89
C THR A 528 -5.56 -1.84 38.15
N ASP A 529 -6.26 -2.25 37.09
CA ASP A 529 -7.55 -2.97 37.14
C ASP A 529 -7.53 -4.29 36.34
N ALA A 530 -6.34 -4.86 36.16
CA ALA A 530 -6.07 -6.07 35.37
C ALA A 530 -6.41 -5.93 33.88
N GLY A 531 -6.07 -4.78 33.30
CA GLY A 531 -6.08 -4.52 31.86
C GLY A 531 -7.45 -4.12 31.32
N ALA A 532 -8.41 -3.77 32.18
CA ALA A 532 -9.73 -3.31 31.76
C ALA A 532 -9.71 -1.84 31.31
N THR A 533 -8.88 -1.01 31.94
CA THR A 533 -8.55 0.35 31.48
C THR A 533 -7.05 0.62 31.61
N TRP A 534 -6.56 1.51 30.76
CA TRP A 534 -5.13 1.86 30.67
C TRP A 534 -4.93 3.37 30.80
N THR A 535 -3.86 3.74 31.50
CA THR A 535 -3.40 5.13 31.60
C THR A 535 -2.14 5.29 30.76
N ILE A 536 -2.24 6.05 29.68
CA ILE A 536 -1.10 6.44 28.84
C ILE A 536 -0.13 7.29 29.67
N LEU A 537 1.16 6.95 29.60
CA LEU A 537 2.25 7.58 30.31
C LEU A 537 3.09 8.41 29.34
N ALA A 538 3.13 9.73 29.55
CA ALA A 538 3.91 10.63 28.70
C ALA A 538 5.42 10.39 28.90
N GLY A 539 6.10 10.00 27.83
CA GLY A 539 7.55 9.94 27.73
C GLY A 539 8.17 11.27 27.32
N ARG A 540 9.51 11.31 27.29
CA ARG A 540 10.30 12.48 26.87
C ARG A 540 10.12 12.83 25.39
N TYR A 541 9.97 11.85 24.51
CA TYR A 541 9.80 12.04 23.06
C TYR A 541 8.34 11.88 22.60
N SER A 542 7.42 11.53 23.50
CA SER A 542 5.99 11.50 23.17
C SER A 542 5.43 12.90 22.88
N VAL A 543 4.54 12.99 21.90
CA VAL A 543 3.81 14.19 21.49
C VAL A 543 2.32 14.04 21.76
N THR A 544 1.58 15.14 21.64
CA THR A 544 0.10 15.19 21.81
C THR A 544 -0.57 15.85 20.60
N THR A 545 0.13 15.85 19.47
CA THR A 545 -0.46 16.13 18.16
C THR A 545 -1.48 15.05 17.84
N ASN A 546 -2.55 15.46 17.17
CA ASN A 546 -3.64 14.59 16.76
C ASN A 546 -4.48 15.31 15.67
N PRO A 547 -3.89 15.66 14.51
CA PRO A 547 -4.63 16.31 13.44
C PRO A 547 -5.74 15.38 12.91
N ASN A 548 -5.45 14.08 12.74
CA ASN A 548 -6.30 13.08 12.10
C ASN A 548 -7.33 12.39 13.02
N GLY A 549 -7.26 12.62 14.34
CA GLY A 549 -8.15 12.02 15.33
C GLY A 549 -7.68 10.64 15.86
N ASN A 550 -6.66 10.04 15.23
CA ASN A 550 -6.09 8.72 15.55
C ASN A 550 -5.42 8.64 16.93
N SER A 551 -4.93 9.74 17.49
CA SER A 551 -4.24 9.70 18.79
C SER A 551 -5.19 9.55 19.98
N PHE A 552 -4.79 8.74 20.95
CA PHE A 552 -5.50 8.55 22.23
C PHE A 552 -4.88 9.34 23.39
N GLY A 553 -3.68 9.91 23.24
CA GLY A 553 -2.99 10.56 24.35
C GLY A 553 -1.59 11.07 24.00
N ALA A 554 -0.64 10.91 24.93
CA ALA A 554 0.76 11.22 24.66
C ALA A 554 1.44 9.99 24.03
N GLY A 555 1.67 10.02 22.72
CA GLY A 555 2.21 8.90 21.94
C GLY A 555 3.49 9.25 21.17
N TYR A 556 4.20 8.23 20.69
CA TYR A 556 5.32 8.35 19.75
C TYR A 556 4.79 8.19 18.33
N THR A 557 5.23 9.04 17.42
CA THR A 557 4.86 9.06 15.99
C THR A 557 6.00 9.74 15.21
N GLY A 558 6.07 9.56 13.89
CA GLY A 558 7.18 10.05 13.07
C GLY A 558 8.51 9.35 13.37
N VAL A 559 9.62 10.09 13.26
CA VAL A 559 10.99 9.55 13.26
C VAL A 559 11.72 9.77 14.60
N SER A 560 12.25 8.69 15.20
CA SER A 560 12.99 8.76 16.46
C SER A 560 14.29 9.57 16.36
N GLY A 561 14.61 10.33 17.41
CA GLY A 561 15.76 11.24 17.41
C GLY A 561 15.53 12.59 16.71
N GLY A 562 14.44 12.75 15.96
CA GLY A 562 14.07 14.00 15.29
C GLY A 562 14.96 14.37 14.10
N GLY A 563 15.58 13.36 13.49
CA GLY A 563 16.39 13.47 12.28
C GLY A 563 15.57 13.27 11.00
N ARG A 564 16.27 12.93 9.91
CA ARG A 564 15.68 12.37 8.68
C ARG A 564 15.80 10.84 8.59
N ALA A 565 16.47 10.27 9.58
CA ALA A 565 16.66 8.85 9.75
C ALA A 565 16.51 8.57 11.25
N PRO A 566 15.87 7.46 11.62
CA PRO A 566 15.60 7.11 13.01
C PRO A 566 16.88 6.76 13.78
N GLU A 567 17.00 7.30 14.99
CA GLU A 567 18.09 6.99 15.94
C GLU A 567 17.54 6.33 17.20
N TRP A 568 18.28 5.38 17.79
CA TRP A 568 17.97 4.83 19.11
C TRP A 568 17.97 5.93 20.18
N VAL A 569 16.84 6.10 20.87
CA VAL A 569 16.64 7.08 21.95
C VAL A 569 16.32 6.40 23.28
N GLN A 570 16.92 6.91 24.36
CA GLN A 570 16.65 6.42 25.72
C GLN A 570 15.47 7.16 26.36
N GLU A 571 14.49 6.40 26.84
CA GLU A 571 13.35 6.87 27.62
C GLU A 571 13.47 6.53 29.11
N SER A 572 12.77 7.31 29.94
CA SER A 572 12.75 7.15 31.40
C SER A 572 11.45 7.73 31.97
N ILE A 573 10.54 6.85 32.39
CA ILE A 573 9.16 7.17 32.77
C ILE A 573 8.94 6.91 34.28
N ASP A 574 8.41 7.91 34.99
CA ASP A 574 8.15 7.83 36.43
C ASP A 574 6.89 7.01 36.74
N LEU A 575 7.07 5.85 37.38
CA LEU A 575 6.00 4.98 37.88
C LEU A 575 5.70 5.20 39.36
N SER A 576 6.30 6.21 40.02
CA SER A 576 6.17 6.44 41.46
C SER A 576 4.74 6.72 41.94
N ALA A 577 3.84 7.18 41.06
CA ALA A 577 2.41 7.31 41.33
C ALA A 577 1.73 5.97 41.67
N TYR A 578 2.33 4.86 41.22
CA TYR A 578 1.84 3.49 41.38
C TYR A 578 2.66 2.67 42.37
N ALA A 579 3.58 3.30 43.12
CA ALA A 579 4.32 2.62 44.18
C ALA A 579 3.39 2.17 45.33
N GLY A 580 3.61 0.97 45.85
CA GLY A 580 2.78 0.38 46.91
C GLY A 580 1.67 -0.58 46.44
N GLN A 581 1.56 -0.83 45.13
CA GLN A 581 0.55 -1.72 44.53
C GLN A 581 1.14 -2.57 43.39
N GLN A 582 0.33 -3.49 42.85
CA GLN A 582 0.66 -4.21 41.61
C GLN A 582 0.11 -3.45 40.41
N VAL A 583 0.84 -3.47 39.29
CA VAL A 583 0.45 -2.85 38.03
C VAL A 583 0.77 -3.76 36.85
N GLN A 584 0.09 -3.53 35.73
CA GLN A 584 0.57 -3.97 34.44
C GLN A 584 1.24 -2.78 33.74
N VAL A 585 2.30 -3.03 32.98
CA VAL A 585 2.92 -2.07 32.05
C VAL A 585 2.75 -2.64 30.65
N ARG A 586 2.40 -1.79 29.69
CA ARG A 586 2.18 -2.17 28.28
C ARG A 586 2.90 -1.20 27.37
N PHE A 587 3.62 -1.75 26.38
CA PHE A 587 3.91 -1.05 25.14
C PHE A 587 2.81 -1.44 24.14
N GLN A 588 2.25 -0.45 23.46
CA GLN A 588 1.20 -0.65 22.46
C GLN A 588 1.62 0.10 21.20
N TYR A 589 1.43 -0.51 20.03
CA TYR A 589 1.64 0.11 18.73
C TYR A 589 0.36 -0.04 17.94
N ILE A 590 -0.20 1.09 17.51
CA ILE A 590 -1.48 1.18 16.82
C ILE A 590 -1.21 1.83 15.48
N THR A 591 -1.54 1.11 14.40
CA THR A 591 -1.41 1.64 13.03
C THR A 591 -2.73 2.17 12.49
N ASP A 592 -2.63 2.94 11.42
CA ASP A 592 -3.70 3.50 10.61
C ASP A 592 -4.31 2.48 9.61
N ASP A 593 -5.26 2.88 8.77
CA ASP A 593 -5.95 2.01 7.79
C ASP A 593 -5.04 1.60 6.61
N ALA A 594 -4.06 2.43 6.23
CA ALA A 594 -3.23 2.22 5.05
C ALA A 594 -1.89 2.95 5.14
N ALA A 595 -0.91 2.46 4.37
CA ALA A 595 0.51 2.82 4.48
C ALA A 595 1.12 2.46 5.85
N ASN A 596 2.39 2.04 5.81
CA ASN A 596 3.11 1.70 7.03
C ASN A 596 4.61 1.86 6.84
N GLU A 597 5.23 2.49 7.83
CA GLU A 597 6.68 2.69 7.91
C GLU A 597 7.37 1.46 8.57
N PRO A 598 8.71 1.40 8.67
CA PRO A 598 9.43 0.27 9.28
C PRO A 598 8.99 -0.13 10.71
N GLY A 599 8.30 0.74 11.43
CA GLY A 599 7.68 0.46 12.73
C GLY A 599 8.59 0.82 13.91
N ILE A 600 8.41 0.11 15.03
CA ILE A 600 9.09 0.41 16.30
C ILE A 600 9.93 -0.77 16.80
N LEU A 601 11.12 -0.48 17.32
CA LEU A 601 11.98 -1.40 18.08
C LEU A 601 12.07 -0.97 19.56
N LEU A 602 12.15 -1.95 20.46
CA LEU A 602 12.37 -1.77 21.90
C LEU A 602 13.47 -2.68 22.42
N ASP A 603 14.32 -2.16 23.30
CA ASP A 603 15.46 -2.89 23.88
C ASP A 603 15.85 -2.35 25.27
N ASP A 604 16.70 -3.09 25.99
CA ASP A 604 17.30 -2.73 27.29
C ASP A 604 16.27 -2.25 28.35
N ILE A 605 15.12 -2.93 28.42
CA ILE A 605 13.98 -2.54 29.27
C ILE A 605 14.28 -2.88 30.74
N SER A 606 14.13 -1.93 31.66
CA SER A 606 14.45 -2.13 33.08
C SER A 606 13.57 -1.34 34.06
N ILE A 607 13.45 -1.88 35.28
CA ILE A 607 12.90 -1.18 36.45
C ILE A 607 13.94 -1.31 37.58
N PRO A 608 14.87 -0.35 37.71
CA PRO A 608 16.01 -0.47 38.62
C PRO A 608 15.64 -0.68 40.09
N GLU A 609 14.55 -0.08 40.58
CA GLU A 609 14.11 -0.25 41.97
C GLU A 609 13.59 -1.67 42.29
N LEU A 610 13.22 -2.44 41.28
CA LEU A 610 12.90 -3.88 41.42
C LEU A 610 14.13 -4.77 41.20
N ASN A 611 15.24 -4.24 40.66
CA ASN A 611 16.34 -4.99 40.04
C ASN A 611 15.84 -5.85 38.86
N TYR A 612 14.88 -5.33 38.09
CA TYR A 612 14.42 -5.94 36.84
C TYR A 612 15.16 -5.33 35.65
N SER A 613 15.60 -6.17 34.71
CA SER A 613 16.21 -5.78 33.44
C SER A 613 16.05 -6.90 32.41
N SER A 614 15.78 -6.55 31.16
CA SER A 614 15.76 -7.45 30.01
C SER A 614 16.36 -6.74 28.79
N ASP A 615 17.49 -7.26 28.34
CA ASP A 615 18.15 -7.02 27.05
C ASP A 615 17.64 -7.98 25.96
N VAL A 616 16.50 -8.63 26.20
CA VAL A 616 15.82 -9.59 25.30
C VAL A 616 16.66 -10.85 24.93
N GLU A 617 17.93 -10.95 25.30
CA GLU A 617 18.85 -12.03 24.89
C GLU A 617 18.46 -13.43 25.39
N ASP A 618 18.11 -13.56 26.67
CA ASP A 618 17.77 -14.85 27.31
C ASP A 618 16.28 -15.27 27.11
N GLY A 619 15.54 -14.55 26.24
CA GLY A 619 14.13 -14.78 25.91
C GLY A 619 13.25 -13.57 26.27
N ASP A 620 11.95 -13.79 26.38
CA ASP A 620 10.92 -12.74 26.39
C ASP A 620 10.93 -11.80 27.62
N GLY A 621 11.86 -11.97 28.57
CA GLY A 621 11.98 -11.10 29.76
C GLY A 621 10.78 -11.13 30.73
N GLY A 622 9.79 -12.01 30.49
CA GLY A 622 8.50 -12.03 31.19
C GLY A 622 7.38 -11.24 30.48
N TRP A 623 7.68 -10.58 29.35
CA TRP A 623 6.70 -9.89 28.53
C TRP A 623 5.81 -10.88 27.79
N ILE A 624 4.55 -10.51 27.63
CA ILE A 624 3.53 -11.24 26.87
C ILE A 624 3.23 -10.44 25.61
N SER A 625 3.65 -10.97 24.46
CA SER A 625 3.38 -10.39 23.15
C SER A 625 1.98 -10.78 22.61
N LYS A 626 1.36 -9.83 21.92
CA LYS A 626 0.40 -10.02 20.84
C LYS A 626 0.84 -9.12 19.68
N GLY A 627 1.27 -9.70 18.56
CA GLY A 627 1.77 -8.96 17.38
C GLY A 627 3.26 -8.58 17.42
N TRP A 628 3.83 -8.30 18.60
CA TRP A 628 5.27 -8.00 18.74
C TRP A 628 6.15 -9.23 18.52
N LEU A 629 7.29 -9.05 17.85
CA LEU A 629 8.18 -10.14 17.45
C LEU A 629 9.58 -9.94 18.04
N ARG A 630 10.11 -10.96 18.71
CA ARG A 630 11.49 -10.99 19.20
C ARG A 630 12.43 -11.41 18.07
N THR A 631 13.14 -10.46 17.47
CA THR A 631 13.90 -10.65 16.21
C THR A 631 15.39 -10.39 16.39
N ASP A 632 16.21 -11.02 15.55
CA ASP A 632 17.63 -10.67 15.32
C ASP A 632 17.80 -9.61 14.21
N ASN A 633 16.71 -9.09 13.66
CA ASN A 633 16.64 -8.23 12.48
C ASN A 633 17.31 -8.84 11.22
N VAL A 634 17.25 -10.17 11.02
CA VAL A 634 17.82 -10.83 9.84
C VAL A 634 16.80 -11.68 9.08
N LEU A 635 16.58 -11.36 7.81
CA LEU A 635 15.84 -12.16 6.83
C LEU A 635 16.79 -12.87 5.85
N THR A 636 16.36 -13.99 5.23
CA THR A 636 17.08 -14.53 4.07
C THR A 636 16.78 -13.66 2.85
N GLN A 637 17.81 -13.03 2.26
CA GLN A 637 17.66 -12.42 0.94
C GLN A 637 17.67 -13.51 -0.12
N ARG A 638 16.63 -13.56 -0.94
CA ARG A 638 16.55 -14.44 -2.11
C ARG A 638 16.61 -13.61 -3.40
N TRP A 639 16.98 -14.29 -4.48
CA TRP A 639 17.17 -13.68 -5.81
C TRP A 639 16.43 -14.47 -6.87
N LEU A 640 15.62 -13.77 -7.65
CA LEU A 640 14.93 -14.27 -8.82
C LEU A 640 15.57 -13.63 -10.05
N ILE A 641 16.40 -14.41 -10.75
CA ILE A 641 17.18 -13.94 -11.89
C ILE A 641 16.71 -14.66 -13.15
N GLN A 642 16.01 -13.94 -14.03
CA GLN A 642 15.39 -14.51 -15.22
C GLN A 642 16.03 -13.97 -16.50
N VAL A 643 16.15 -14.81 -17.53
CA VAL A 643 16.55 -14.41 -18.87
C VAL A 643 15.45 -14.76 -19.86
N VAL A 644 14.92 -13.74 -20.53
CA VAL A 644 13.91 -13.86 -21.58
C VAL A 644 14.58 -13.74 -22.94
N GLU A 645 14.66 -14.84 -23.66
CA GLU A 645 15.24 -14.94 -25.00
C GLU A 645 14.11 -14.92 -26.05
N GLN A 646 14.10 -13.92 -26.94
CA GLN A 646 13.10 -13.78 -27.99
C GLN A 646 13.76 -13.82 -29.37
N ASP A 647 13.30 -14.73 -30.24
CA ASP A 647 13.68 -14.74 -31.66
C ASP A 647 12.51 -15.18 -32.56
N ARG A 648 12.75 -15.34 -33.87
CA ARG A 648 11.72 -15.74 -34.86
C ARG A 648 11.08 -17.11 -34.64
N GLN A 649 11.61 -17.91 -33.72
CA GLN A 649 11.14 -19.25 -33.37
C GLN A 649 10.24 -19.22 -32.11
N GLY A 650 10.22 -18.11 -31.36
CA GLY A 650 9.40 -17.90 -30.18
C GLY A 650 10.17 -17.30 -29.00
N VAL A 651 9.56 -17.42 -27.82
CA VAL A 651 10.09 -16.96 -26.53
C VAL A 651 10.56 -18.15 -25.69
N LYS A 652 11.77 -18.05 -25.14
CA LYS A 652 12.30 -18.95 -24.11
C LYS A 652 12.66 -18.15 -22.87
N VAL A 653 12.01 -18.47 -21.75
CA VAL A 653 12.39 -17.99 -20.42
C VAL A 653 13.35 -19.00 -19.79
N SER A 654 14.35 -18.53 -19.07
CA SER A 654 15.29 -19.35 -18.29
C SER A 654 15.54 -18.68 -16.96
N VAL A 655 15.62 -19.47 -15.89
CA VAL A 655 15.95 -18.94 -14.55
C VAL A 655 17.38 -19.34 -14.23
N MET A 656 18.16 -18.42 -13.69
CA MET A 656 19.49 -18.68 -13.16
C MET A 656 19.35 -19.20 -11.73
N GLU A 657 19.90 -20.39 -11.47
CA GLU A 657 20.06 -20.90 -10.11
C GLU A 657 21.07 -20.01 -9.36
N VAL A 658 20.60 -19.31 -8.32
CA VAL A 658 21.43 -18.55 -7.38
C VAL A 658 21.65 -19.39 -6.13
N GLY A 659 22.91 -19.65 -5.78
CA GLY A 659 23.29 -20.41 -4.60
C GLY A 659 23.09 -19.63 -3.31
N ALA A 660 23.07 -20.34 -2.17
CA ALA A 660 22.96 -19.73 -0.84
C ALA A 660 24.17 -18.83 -0.44
N ASP A 661 25.21 -18.75 -1.28
CA ASP A 661 26.31 -17.76 -1.16
C ASP A 661 26.06 -16.48 -1.96
N GLY A 662 24.84 -16.29 -2.47
CA GLY A 662 24.38 -15.15 -3.25
C GLY A 662 24.81 -15.17 -4.72
N ARG A 663 25.42 -16.25 -5.22
CA ARG A 663 26.05 -16.30 -6.55
C ARG A 663 25.33 -17.21 -7.54
N GLY A 664 25.23 -16.75 -8.79
CA GLY A 664 24.70 -17.51 -9.90
C GLY A 664 25.52 -17.33 -11.17
N SER A 665 25.37 -18.23 -12.14
CA SER A 665 25.97 -18.08 -13.47
C SER A 665 25.11 -18.77 -14.54
N LEU A 666 24.85 -18.07 -15.65
CA LEU A 666 24.00 -18.56 -16.74
C LEU A 666 24.62 -18.24 -18.11
N VAL A 667 24.60 -19.21 -19.01
CA VAL A 667 25.06 -19.03 -20.40
C VAL A 667 23.87 -18.76 -21.32
N VAL A 668 23.93 -17.65 -22.05
CA VAL A 668 22.93 -17.22 -23.04
C VAL A 668 23.56 -17.35 -24.43
N PRO A 669 23.25 -18.42 -25.19
CA PRO A 669 23.92 -18.69 -26.46
C PRO A 669 23.35 -17.85 -27.61
N ALA A 670 24.21 -17.51 -28.57
CA ALA A 670 23.87 -16.96 -29.88
C ALA A 670 22.98 -15.71 -29.86
N ILE A 671 23.20 -14.77 -28.93
CA ILE A 671 22.59 -13.43 -28.96
C ILE A 671 22.86 -12.80 -30.34
N GLY A 672 21.88 -12.06 -30.87
CA GLY A 672 21.91 -11.41 -32.18
C GLY A 672 21.78 -12.34 -33.39
N ASN A 673 21.98 -13.66 -33.23
CA ASN A 673 21.79 -14.61 -34.33
C ASN A 673 20.30 -14.67 -34.71
N ASN A 674 19.99 -14.66 -36.01
CA ASN A 674 18.62 -14.56 -36.55
C ASN A 674 17.76 -13.37 -36.02
N GLY A 675 18.39 -12.36 -35.39
CA GLY A 675 17.70 -11.25 -34.75
C GLY A 675 17.32 -11.49 -33.28
N LYS A 676 17.84 -12.55 -32.66
CA LYS A 676 17.61 -12.88 -31.24
C LYS A 676 18.02 -11.74 -30.31
N VAL A 677 17.10 -11.34 -29.44
CA VAL A 677 17.33 -10.44 -28.30
C VAL A 677 17.24 -11.26 -27.02
N ALA A 678 17.98 -10.87 -25.99
CA ALA A 678 17.82 -11.38 -24.64
C ALA A 678 17.61 -10.22 -23.67
N TYR A 679 16.78 -10.44 -22.66
CA TYR A 679 16.58 -9.54 -21.54
C TYR A 679 16.95 -10.28 -20.27
N LEU A 680 17.72 -9.64 -19.39
CA LEU A 680 17.98 -10.09 -18.03
C LEU A 680 17.04 -9.32 -17.12
N ILE A 681 16.31 -10.02 -16.26
CA ILE A 681 15.44 -9.48 -15.22
C ILE A 681 16.08 -9.84 -13.87
N VAL A 682 16.23 -8.85 -13.00
CA VAL A 682 16.78 -9.00 -11.65
C VAL A 682 15.69 -8.59 -10.66
N SER A 683 15.30 -9.50 -9.77
CA SER A 683 14.32 -9.25 -8.71
C SER A 683 14.80 -9.79 -7.37
N ALA A 684 14.53 -9.04 -6.31
CA ALA A 684 14.78 -9.42 -4.92
C ALA A 684 13.51 -9.97 -4.25
N ILE A 685 13.69 -10.95 -3.37
CA ILE A 685 12.59 -11.58 -2.63
C ILE A 685 13.00 -11.75 -1.16
N ALA A 686 12.38 -10.96 -0.28
CA ALA A 686 12.36 -11.11 1.17
C ALA A 686 10.98 -10.62 1.68
N PRO A 687 10.40 -11.24 2.72
CA PRO A 687 9.06 -10.87 3.20
C PRO A 687 9.08 -9.60 4.06
N VAL A 688 7.99 -8.82 4.01
CA VAL A 688 7.62 -7.67 4.89
C VAL A 688 8.52 -6.42 4.82
N THR A 689 9.82 -6.58 4.57
CA THR A 689 10.79 -5.47 4.52
C THR A 689 10.66 -4.60 3.27
N THR A 690 10.96 -3.31 3.43
CA THR A 690 11.16 -2.32 2.35
C THR A 690 12.64 -2.09 2.03
N GLU A 691 13.56 -2.71 2.78
CA GLU A 691 15.00 -2.52 2.59
C GLU A 691 15.46 -3.09 1.22
N PRO A 692 16.11 -2.28 0.36
CA PRO A 692 16.48 -2.67 -1.00
C PRO A 692 17.66 -3.65 -1.00
N ALA A 693 17.57 -4.67 -1.85
CA ALA A 693 18.61 -5.68 -1.97
C ALA A 693 19.74 -5.22 -2.91
N SER A 694 20.99 -5.39 -2.50
CA SER A 694 22.16 -4.98 -3.30
C SER A 694 22.72 -6.12 -4.15
N TYR A 695 23.03 -5.86 -5.42
CA TYR A 695 23.58 -6.83 -6.36
C TYR A 695 24.65 -6.28 -7.32
N ASN A 696 25.31 -7.22 -7.99
CA ASN A 696 26.31 -6.97 -9.03
C ASN A 696 26.21 -8.07 -10.10
N PHE A 697 26.48 -7.74 -11.36
CA PHE A 697 26.67 -8.77 -12.39
C PHE A 697 27.74 -8.39 -13.43
N GLU A 698 28.37 -9.41 -14.02
CA GLU A 698 29.23 -9.26 -15.20
C GLU A 698 28.67 -10.10 -16.35
N VAL A 699 28.44 -9.48 -17.51
CA VAL A 699 28.09 -10.17 -18.76
C VAL A 699 29.30 -10.24 -19.68
N ARG A 700 29.88 -11.43 -19.83
CA ARG A 700 31.11 -11.70 -20.60
C ARG A 700 30.81 -12.41 -21.91
N GLN A 701 31.53 -12.06 -22.97
CA GLN A 701 31.52 -12.84 -24.23
C GLN A 701 32.45 -14.06 -24.10
N GLN A 702 32.02 -15.23 -24.61
CA GLN A 702 32.83 -16.45 -24.66
C GLN A 702 33.81 -16.49 -25.86
#